data_AF-A0A8H6CLZ2-F1
#
_entry.id   AF-A0A8H6CLZ2-F1
#
_cell.length_a   1.000
_cell.length_b   1.000
_cell.length_c   1.000
_cell.angle_alpha   90.00
_cell.angle_beta   90.00
_cell.angle_gamma   90.00
#
_symmetry.space_group_name_H-M   'P 1'
#
loop_
_entity.id
_entity.type
_entity.pdbx_description
1 polymer ?
#
loop_
_entity_poly.entity_id
_entity_poly.type
_entity_poly.pdbx_seq_one_letter_code
_entity_poly.pdbx_strand_id
1 'polypeptide(L)'
;MAKRGRGGASGNKLKMTLGLPVGAVMNCCDNSGARNLYIISVKGIGARLNRLPAAGVGDMVMATVKKGKPELRKKVMPAVVVRQSKPWRRADGVYLYFEDNAGVIVNPKGEMKGSAITGPVGKEAAELWPRIASNSGVVIFPTPPAQQDAQTSNSYIAGQVPPFRLLVLGDPQLEGDSSLHETTNGSFPSLENVWSDIKTGRTREERSDIFLAHWRDLIYTDIPRLFQSYRKRLDLFGNDYYLAHIYRSLHWSTHPTHVAVLGDLIGSQWVTDEEFERRGTRYWKRVFNGGTRVEDELTDKVRTEIIGLDEKWVNRVINVAGNHDIGYAGDITSDRLQRFERVFGKANWETRLRLPFPEEEGQEVPELRLIVLNSLNLDPPALDSSIQADTYKFMNDVISSSRPVEDKTSGTILLTHLPLYKEAGVCVDGPYFTYHQEQYGAGVKEQNHLSYDASMNILEGIYGMSGNLEAPGNGFGRKGIILTGHDHEGCGVYHYLPEHEDFASRAWAAEDWNTTSFSRHGAVPGIPEITVRSMMGDFGGNAGLLSAWFDPNVKEWKFQYSTCALGSQHIWWAVHVLDMITVVYLGIVGWRLYVQNGIVGWSLYTARENGDAKEKTLLNVTIIPVGLCIKLIWRRHNLQ
;
A
#
# COMPACT_ATOMS: atom_id res chain seq x y z
N MET A 1 35.19 -39.92 13.52
CA MET A 1 35.49 -39.23 12.24
C MET A 1 34.37 -39.50 11.26
N ALA A 2 33.64 -38.47 10.81
CA ALA A 2 32.61 -38.64 9.78
C ALA A 2 33.27 -39.12 8.47
N LYS A 3 32.69 -40.16 7.83
CA LYS A 3 33.16 -40.67 6.53
C LYS A 3 33.24 -39.50 5.55
N ARG A 4 34.44 -39.19 5.04
CA ARG A 4 34.64 -38.22 3.94
C ARG A 4 33.66 -38.54 2.81
N GLY A 5 32.66 -37.68 2.62
CA GLY A 5 31.66 -37.81 1.56
C GLY A 5 32.37 -37.90 0.20
N ARG A 6 32.14 -39.01 -0.52
CA ARG A 6 32.90 -39.39 -1.72
C ARG A 6 32.39 -38.70 -3.00
N GLY A 7 31.67 -37.58 -2.88
CA GLY A 7 31.08 -36.84 -3.99
C GLY A 7 31.28 -35.33 -3.83
N GLY A 8 31.57 -34.64 -4.93
CA GLY A 8 31.81 -33.19 -4.97
C GLY A 8 30.55 -32.32 -4.87
N ALA A 9 29.39 -32.91 -4.58
CA ALA A 9 28.17 -32.19 -4.25
C ALA A 9 28.03 -32.07 -2.73
N SER A 10 27.82 -30.85 -2.22
CA SER A 10 27.50 -30.58 -0.82
C SER A 10 26.01 -30.28 -0.65
N GLY A 11 25.33 -31.05 0.20
CA GLY A 11 23.95 -30.75 0.61
C GLY A 11 22.85 -31.30 -0.31
N ASN A 12 21.61 -30.88 -0.01
CA ASN A 12 20.40 -31.30 -0.70
C ASN A 12 19.87 -30.16 -1.57
N LYS A 13 19.41 -30.48 -2.78
CA LYS A 13 18.82 -29.49 -3.69
C LYS A 13 17.43 -29.05 -3.22
N LEU A 14 17.19 -27.74 -3.20
CA LEU A 14 15.86 -27.17 -3.02
C LEU A 14 14.97 -27.40 -4.26
N LYS A 15 13.68 -27.63 -4.03
CA LYS A 15 12.70 -27.82 -5.10
C LYS A 15 12.47 -26.49 -5.84
N MET A 16 12.74 -26.49 -7.14
CA MET A 16 12.61 -25.31 -8.02
C MET A 16 11.94 -25.66 -9.35
N THR A 17 11.52 -24.64 -10.10
CA THR A 17 10.99 -24.80 -11.45
C THR A 17 12.07 -25.35 -12.38
N LEU A 18 11.78 -26.46 -13.06
CA LEU A 18 12.69 -27.10 -14.03
C LEU A 18 12.53 -26.44 -15.40
N GLY A 19 13.58 -25.81 -15.91
CA GLY A 19 13.56 -25.05 -17.17
C GLY A 19 14.14 -25.78 -18.38
N LEU A 20 14.86 -26.90 -18.17
CA LEU A 20 15.66 -27.56 -19.21
C LEU A 20 15.29 -29.04 -19.38
N PRO A 21 14.33 -29.39 -20.26
CA PRO A 21 14.03 -30.79 -20.55
C PRO A 21 15.17 -31.46 -21.33
N VAL A 22 15.16 -32.80 -21.37
CA VAL A 22 15.99 -33.57 -22.32
C VAL A 22 15.76 -33.04 -23.74
N GLY A 23 16.86 -32.86 -24.49
CA GLY A 23 16.85 -32.26 -25.82
C GLY A 23 17.15 -30.76 -25.83
N ALA A 24 17.17 -30.09 -24.68
CA ALA A 24 17.56 -28.69 -24.59
C ALA A 24 19.06 -28.49 -24.92
N VAL A 25 19.37 -27.39 -25.61
CA VAL A 25 20.73 -26.91 -25.86
C VAL A 25 20.99 -25.73 -24.94
N MET A 26 22.07 -25.78 -24.16
CA MET A 26 22.54 -24.69 -23.29
C MET A 26 23.96 -24.28 -23.64
N ASN A 27 24.33 -23.05 -23.29
CA ASN A 27 25.69 -22.54 -23.46
C ASN A 27 26.65 -23.23 -22.49
N CYS A 28 27.91 -23.40 -22.90
CA CYS A 28 28.97 -23.81 -21.99
C CYS A 28 29.69 -22.56 -21.48
N CYS A 29 29.70 -22.37 -20.16
CA CYS A 29 30.30 -21.18 -19.54
C CYS A 29 31.71 -21.43 -18.97
N ASP A 30 32.28 -22.63 -19.15
CA ASP A 30 33.66 -22.91 -18.74
C ASP A 30 34.66 -22.71 -19.88
N ASN A 31 35.93 -22.55 -19.53
CA ASN A 31 37.02 -22.43 -20.51
C ASN A 31 37.53 -23.78 -21.05
N SER A 32 36.73 -24.87 -20.97
CA SER A 32 37.15 -26.19 -21.47
C SER A 32 37.26 -26.25 -23.00
N GLY A 33 36.61 -25.31 -23.70
CA GLY A 33 36.58 -25.22 -25.17
C GLY A 33 35.31 -25.80 -25.80
N ALA A 34 34.32 -26.19 -25.00
CA ALA A 34 32.95 -26.40 -25.47
C ALA A 34 32.22 -25.05 -25.61
N ARG A 35 31.30 -24.93 -26.58
CA ARG A 35 30.43 -23.75 -26.73
C ARG A 35 28.97 -24.08 -26.43
N ASN A 36 28.48 -25.20 -26.95
CA ASN A 36 27.08 -25.61 -26.77
C ASN A 36 26.99 -27.05 -26.25
N LEU A 37 26.19 -27.24 -25.20
CA LEU A 37 25.90 -28.51 -24.54
C LEU A 37 24.46 -28.94 -24.86
N TYR A 38 24.28 -30.17 -25.32
CA TYR A 38 22.98 -30.78 -25.59
C TYR A 38 22.66 -31.81 -24.52
N ILE A 39 21.56 -31.62 -23.79
CA ILE A 39 21.15 -32.45 -22.64
C ILE A 39 20.52 -33.76 -23.14
N ILE A 40 21.03 -34.89 -22.64
CA ILE A 40 20.59 -36.24 -22.98
C ILE A 40 19.83 -36.88 -21.82
N SER A 41 20.26 -36.66 -20.59
CA SER A 41 19.58 -37.17 -19.40
C SER A 41 19.89 -36.31 -18.18
N VAL A 42 19.06 -36.43 -17.14
CA VAL A 42 19.21 -35.72 -15.87
C VAL A 42 19.42 -36.75 -14.76
N LYS A 43 20.43 -36.53 -13.92
CA LYS A 43 20.78 -37.46 -12.84
C LYS A 43 19.79 -37.32 -11.68
N GLY A 44 19.38 -38.44 -11.08
CA GLY A 44 18.54 -38.46 -9.88
C GLY A 44 17.04 -38.27 -10.13
N ILE A 45 16.56 -38.38 -11.38
CA ILE A 45 15.14 -38.32 -11.71
C ILE A 45 14.57 -39.73 -11.89
N GLY A 46 13.44 -40.01 -11.22
CA GLY A 46 12.71 -41.27 -11.34
C GLY A 46 11.90 -41.40 -12.63
N ALA A 47 11.56 -42.63 -13.01
CA ALA A 47 10.76 -42.90 -14.20
C ALA A 47 9.29 -42.51 -13.99
N ARG A 48 8.70 -41.81 -14.97
CA ARG A 48 7.25 -41.53 -15.02
C ARG A 48 6.78 -41.55 -16.46
N LEU A 49 5.69 -42.26 -16.72
CA LEU A 49 5.10 -42.40 -18.05
C LEU A 49 4.83 -41.01 -18.67
N ASN A 50 5.23 -40.84 -19.93
CA ASN A 50 5.05 -39.62 -20.74
C ASN A 50 5.67 -38.33 -20.16
N ARG A 51 6.55 -38.41 -19.16
CA ARG A 51 7.25 -37.25 -18.63
C ARG A 51 8.69 -37.23 -19.11
N LEU A 52 9.07 -36.17 -19.82
CA LEU A 52 10.48 -35.91 -20.12
C LEU A 52 11.22 -35.50 -18.84
N PRO A 53 12.38 -36.12 -18.53
CA PRO A 53 13.25 -35.63 -17.47
C PRO A 53 13.67 -34.19 -17.76
N ALA A 54 13.67 -33.34 -16.73
CA ALA A 54 14.01 -31.93 -16.86
C ALA A 54 14.92 -31.49 -15.70
N ALA A 55 15.80 -30.54 -15.99
CA ALA A 55 16.76 -30.00 -15.05
C ALA A 55 16.46 -28.51 -14.76
N GLY A 56 16.92 -28.07 -13.59
CA GLY A 56 17.06 -26.66 -13.24
C GLY A 56 18.46 -26.36 -12.71
N VAL A 57 18.68 -25.13 -12.23
CA VAL A 57 19.96 -24.71 -11.65
C VAL A 57 20.40 -25.67 -10.54
N GLY A 58 21.69 -26.03 -10.53
CA GLY A 58 22.32 -26.96 -9.60
C GLY A 58 22.19 -28.44 -9.97
N ASP A 59 21.38 -28.83 -10.96
CA ASP A 59 21.27 -30.24 -11.38
C ASP A 59 22.46 -30.70 -12.22
N MET A 60 22.87 -31.95 -11.99
CA MET A 60 23.81 -32.65 -12.84
C MET A 60 23.07 -33.34 -14.00
N VAL A 61 23.47 -33.01 -15.21
CA VAL A 61 22.95 -33.56 -16.47
C VAL A 61 24.04 -34.30 -17.23
N MET A 62 23.66 -35.28 -18.05
CA MET A 62 24.56 -35.85 -19.05
C MET A 62 24.36 -35.09 -20.36
N ALA A 63 25.43 -34.53 -20.89
CA ALA A 63 25.39 -33.70 -22.09
C ALA A 63 26.42 -34.12 -23.14
N THR A 64 26.15 -33.78 -24.40
CA THR A 64 27.11 -33.87 -25.51
C THR A 64 27.46 -32.49 -26.03
N VAL A 65 28.72 -32.28 -26.39
CA VAL A 65 29.16 -31.02 -27.00
C VAL A 65 28.77 -31.01 -28.47
N LYS A 66 27.88 -30.08 -28.87
CA LYS A 66 27.47 -29.90 -30.28
C LYS A 66 28.46 -29.03 -31.04
N LYS A 67 28.87 -27.92 -30.43
CA LYS A 67 29.84 -26.93 -30.96
C LYS A 67 30.97 -26.75 -29.95
N GLY A 68 32.23 -26.79 -30.40
CA GLY A 68 33.42 -26.71 -29.55
C GLY A 68 34.63 -27.43 -30.16
N LYS A 69 35.70 -27.59 -29.36
CA LYS A 69 36.92 -28.32 -29.76
C LYS A 69 36.58 -29.74 -30.27
N PRO A 70 37.19 -30.22 -31.38
CA PRO A 70 36.89 -31.54 -31.95
C PRO A 70 37.00 -32.71 -30.96
N GLU A 71 37.95 -32.64 -30.03
CA GLU A 71 38.21 -33.67 -29.03
C GLU A 71 37.08 -33.88 -28.00
N LEU A 72 36.27 -32.84 -27.77
CA LEU A 72 35.15 -32.85 -26.83
C LEU A 72 33.81 -33.22 -27.49
N ARG A 73 33.73 -33.08 -28.82
CA ARG A 73 32.52 -33.41 -29.59
C ARG A 73 32.33 -34.92 -29.63
N LYS A 74 31.07 -35.35 -29.79
CA LYS A 74 30.66 -36.77 -29.87
C LYS A 74 30.95 -37.61 -28.61
N LYS A 75 31.39 -37.00 -27.50
CA LYS A 75 31.54 -37.65 -26.20
C LYS A 75 30.41 -37.22 -25.26
N VAL A 76 29.92 -38.17 -24.46
CA VAL A 76 28.95 -37.91 -23.40
C VAL A 76 29.72 -37.55 -22.14
N MET A 77 29.45 -36.37 -21.58
CA MET A 77 30.12 -35.86 -20.38
C MET A 77 29.07 -35.35 -19.38
N PRO A 78 29.31 -35.50 -18.07
CA PRO A 78 28.45 -34.84 -17.09
C PRO A 78 28.69 -33.33 -17.10
N ALA A 79 27.62 -32.57 -16.89
CA ALA A 79 27.64 -31.13 -16.77
C ALA A 79 26.68 -30.69 -15.65
N VAL A 80 26.93 -29.54 -15.05
CA VAL A 80 26.06 -28.93 -14.03
C VAL A 80 25.42 -27.68 -14.63
N VAL A 81 24.09 -27.54 -14.47
CA VAL A 81 23.37 -26.33 -14.87
C VAL A 81 23.65 -25.21 -13.87
N VAL A 82 24.16 -24.07 -14.32
CA VAL A 82 24.50 -22.94 -13.44
C VAL A 82 23.62 -21.71 -13.65
N ARG A 83 22.97 -21.60 -14.81
CA ARG A 83 22.02 -20.53 -15.16
C ARG A 83 20.82 -21.11 -15.91
N GLN A 84 19.64 -20.55 -15.64
CA GLN A 84 18.42 -20.86 -16.38
C GLN A 84 17.62 -19.58 -16.70
N SER A 85 17.07 -19.53 -17.90
CA SER A 85 16.17 -18.48 -18.40
C SER A 85 14.76 -18.55 -17.83
N LYS A 86 14.31 -19.75 -17.44
CA LYS A 86 12.98 -19.91 -16.83
C LYS A 86 12.99 -19.35 -15.41
N PRO A 87 12.11 -18.41 -15.04
CA PRO A 87 12.07 -17.89 -13.68
C PRO A 87 11.72 -18.97 -12.65
N TRP A 88 12.40 -18.95 -11.50
CA TRP A 88 12.06 -19.77 -10.34
C TRP A 88 11.97 -18.91 -9.08
N ARG A 89 11.17 -19.39 -8.12
CA ARG A 89 10.93 -18.72 -6.84
C ARG A 89 11.93 -19.23 -5.80
N ARG A 90 12.59 -18.31 -5.10
CA ARG A 90 13.43 -18.60 -3.94
C ARG A 90 12.61 -18.58 -2.63
N ALA A 91 13.19 -19.10 -1.55
CA ALA A 91 12.51 -19.20 -0.26
C ALA A 91 12.16 -17.83 0.36
N ASP A 92 12.95 -16.80 0.02
CA ASP A 92 12.73 -15.38 0.35
C ASP A 92 11.57 -14.73 -0.42
N GLY A 93 10.97 -15.44 -1.39
CA GLY A 93 9.85 -14.94 -2.18
C GLY A 93 10.23 -14.25 -3.49
N VAL A 94 11.53 -14.00 -3.74
CA VAL A 94 12.01 -13.36 -4.97
C VAL A 94 11.96 -14.35 -6.14
N TYR A 95 11.54 -13.86 -7.31
CA TYR A 95 11.65 -14.62 -8.57
C TYR A 95 12.93 -14.21 -9.29
N LEU A 96 13.79 -15.19 -9.58
CA LEU A 96 15.05 -14.98 -10.30
C LEU A 96 14.98 -15.68 -11.66
N TYR A 97 15.55 -15.03 -12.69
CA TYR A 97 15.86 -15.62 -13.98
C TYR A 97 17.21 -15.10 -14.49
N PHE A 98 17.87 -15.87 -15.34
CA PHE A 98 19.08 -15.44 -16.05
C PHE A 98 18.78 -15.11 -17.50
N GLU A 99 19.64 -14.34 -18.15
CA GLU A 99 19.54 -14.02 -19.58
C GLU A 99 19.62 -15.29 -20.45
N ASP A 100 20.51 -16.22 -20.12
CA ASP A 100 20.75 -17.44 -20.88
C ASP A 100 20.66 -18.72 -20.04
N ASN A 101 20.54 -19.85 -20.74
CA ASN A 101 20.71 -21.17 -20.14
C ASN A 101 22.17 -21.57 -20.30
N ALA A 102 22.86 -21.87 -19.19
CA ALA A 102 24.28 -22.23 -19.22
C ALA A 102 24.65 -23.34 -18.24
N GLY A 103 25.69 -24.09 -18.59
CA GLY A 103 26.25 -25.15 -17.77
C GLY A 103 27.77 -25.31 -17.88
N VAL A 104 28.34 -25.96 -16.87
CA VAL A 104 29.78 -26.24 -16.70
C VAL A 104 30.03 -27.73 -16.88
N ILE A 105 31.07 -28.13 -17.62
CA ILE A 105 31.44 -29.54 -17.74
C ILE A 105 32.15 -29.98 -16.47
N VAL A 106 31.71 -31.11 -15.93
CA VAL A 106 32.27 -31.70 -14.71
C VAL A 106 32.70 -33.14 -14.95
N ASN A 107 33.53 -33.67 -14.05
CA ASN A 107 33.84 -35.09 -13.95
C ASN A 107 32.70 -35.82 -13.22
N PRO A 108 32.63 -37.16 -13.28
CA PRO A 108 31.64 -37.93 -12.52
C PRO A 108 31.66 -37.70 -11.00
N LYS A 109 32.81 -37.22 -10.48
CA LYS A 109 32.99 -36.80 -9.09
C LYS A 109 32.37 -35.43 -8.76
N GLY A 110 32.00 -34.62 -9.75
CA GLY A 110 31.49 -33.26 -9.56
C GLY A 110 32.54 -32.15 -9.62
N GLU A 111 33.78 -32.48 -9.93
CA GLU A 111 34.86 -31.50 -10.10
C GLU A 111 34.80 -30.92 -11.52
N MET A 112 34.91 -29.60 -11.66
CA MET A 112 34.89 -28.94 -12.97
C MET A 112 36.12 -29.30 -13.81
N LYS A 113 35.90 -29.40 -15.12
CA LYS A 113 36.96 -29.68 -16.09
C LYS A 113 37.69 -28.42 -16.55
N GLY A 114 36.97 -27.31 -16.69
CA GLY A 114 37.58 -25.99 -16.90
C GLY A 114 38.21 -25.45 -15.61
N SER A 115 38.98 -24.38 -15.75
CA SER A 115 39.63 -23.67 -14.62
C SER A 115 38.89 -22.40 -14.22
N ALA A 116 38.05 -21.84 -15.10
CA ALA A 116 37.32 -20.60 -14.84
C ALA A 116 35.93 -20.62 -15.49
N ILE A 117 34.96 -19.92 -14.88
CA ILE A 117 33.58 -19.77 -15.37
C ILE A 117 33.36 -18.32 -15.81
N THR A 118 32.78 -18.16 -17.01
CA THR A 118 32.41 -16.87 -17.57
C THR A 118 30.96 -16.52 -17.22
N GLY A 119 30.75 -15.34 -16.64
CA GLY A 119 29.44 -14.84 -16.25
C GLY A 119 28.97 -15.28 -14.85
N PRO A 120 27.79 -14.80 -14.41
CA PRO A 120 27.29 -15.05 -13.07
C PRO A 120 26.81 -16.50 -12.88
N VAL A 121 26.85 -16.98 -11.64
CA VAL A 121 26.34 -18.31 -11.24
C VAL A 121 25.21 -18.14 -10.23
N GLY A 122 24.16 -18.96 -10.34
CA GLY A 122 23.08 -18.99 -9.35
C GLY A 122 23.57 -19.50 -7.98
N LYS A 123 23.14 -18.84 -6.89
CA LYS A 123 23.41 -19.25 -5.50
C LYS A 123 23.18 -20.75 -5.27
N GLU A 124 22.10 -21.27 -5.82
CA GLU A 124 21.70 -22.66 -5.69
C GLU A 124 22.72 -23.63 -6.32
N ALA A 125 23.38 -23.24 -7.40
CA ALA A 125 24.47 -24.04 -7.98
C ALA A 125 25.76 -23.89 -7.16
N ALA A 126 26.05 -22.69 -6.65
CA ALA A 126 27.25 -22.42 -5.86
C ALA A 126 27.24 -23.16 -4.50
N GLU A 127 26.10 -23.21 -3.82
CA GLU A 127 25.94 -23.92 -2.54
C GLU A 127 26.09 -25.44 -2.69
N LEU A 128 25.59 -26.00 -3.81
CA LEU A 128 25.68 -27.43 -4.07
C LEU A 128 27.06 -27.87 -4.58
N TRP A 129 27.79 -26.99 -5.28
CA TRP A 129 29.04 -27.36 -5.96
C TRP A 129 30.17 -26.40 -5.57
N PRO A 130 30.93 -26.69 -4.49
CA PRO A 130 31.95 -25.79 -3.96
C PRO A 130 33.02 -25.40 -4.98
N ARG A 131 33.42 -26.35 -5.84
CA ARG A 131 34.42 -26.10 -6.89
C ARG A 131 33.92 -25.17 -7.99
N ILE A 132 32.62 -25.14 -8.25
CA ILE A 132 32.00 -24.19 -9.18
C ILE A 132 31.97 -22.80 -8.54
N ALA A 133 31.61 -22.71 -7.26
CA ALA A 133 31.62 -21.46 -6.51
C ALA A 133 33.02 -20.83 -6.44
N SER A 134 34.07 -21.62 -6.19
CA SER A 134 35.44 -21.11 -6.10
C SER A 134 36.00 -20.56 -7.41
N ASN A 135 35.47 -21.00 -8.57
CA ASN A 135 35.98 -20.61 -9.89
C ASN A 135 35.00 -19.74 -10.67
N SER A 136 33.93 -19.26 -10.03
CA SER A 136 33.00 -18.28 -10.57
C SER A 136 33.40 -16.87 -10.16
N GLY A 137 33.43 -15.93 -11.11
CA GLY A 137 33.74 -14.53 -10.81
C GLY A 137 32.65 -13.80 -10.03
N VAL A 138 31.37 -14.18 -10.21
CA VAL A 138 30.22 -13.60 -9.51
C VAL A 138 29.20 -14.69 -9.19
N VAL A 139 28.78 -14.78 -7.93
CA VAL A 139 27.65 -15.61 -7.49
C VAL A 139 26.50 -14.68 -7.12
N ILE A 140 25.32 -14.91 -7.71
CA ILE A 140 24.14 -14.08 -7.45
C ILE A 140 23.42 -14.60 -6.20
N PHE A 141 23.82 -14.06 -5.05
CA PHE A 141 23.05 -14.14 -3.82
C PHE A 141 21.85 -13.19 -3.90
N PRO A 142 20.67 -13.57 -3.39
CA PRO A 142 19.77 -12.54 -2.92
C PRO A 142 20.46 -11.91 -1.72
N THR A 143 20.63 -10.59 -1.72
CA THR A 143 20.93 -9.86 -0.50
C THR A 143 19.86 -10.25 0.53
N PRO A 144 20.23 -10.82 1.69
CA PRO A 144 19.26 -10.92 2.78
C PRO A 144 18.89 -9.50 3.22
N PRO A 145 17.60 -9.19 3.46
CA PRO A 145 17.29 -8.12 4.38
C PRO A 145 17.69 -8.61 5.78
N ALA A 146 18.56 -7.86 6.44
CA ALA A 146 19.18 -8.10 7.74
C ALA A 146 20.45 -8.97 7.75
N GLN A 147 21.49 -8.38 8.34
CA GLN A 147 22.79 -8.93 8.74
C GLN A 147 23.82 -9.17 7.62
N GLN A 148 24.34 -8.09 7.05
CA GLN A 148 25.76 -8.03 6.69
C GLN A 148 26.35 -6.72 7.22
N ASP A 149 27.15 -6.89 8.26
CA ASP A 149 28.28 -6.10 8.73
C ASP A 149 28.30 -4.60 8.37
N ALA A 150 28.14 -3.80 9.41
CA ALA A 150 28.49 -2.39 9.45
C ALA A 150 29.99 -2.23 9.12
N GLN A 151 30.30 -2.11 7.84
CA GLN A 151 31.49 -1.43 7.29
C GLN A 151 31.47 -1.61 5.77
N THR A 152 31.44 -0.48 5.04
CA THR A 152 31.69 -0.35 3.59
C THR A 152 30.56 -0.69 2.61
N SER A 153 29.56 0.20 2.48
CA SER A 153 29.10 0.70 1.16
C SER A 153 28.04 1.80 1.33
N ASN A 154 28.47 3.06 1.19
CA ASN A 154 27.61 4.25 1.16
C ASN A 154 26.88 4.39 -0.19
N SER A 155 26.16 3.36 -0.64
CA SER A 155 25.36 3.46 -1.87
C SER A 155 24.13 2.55 -1.78
N TYR A 156 22.95 3.15 -1.82
CA TYR A 156 21.70 2.43 -2.01
C TYR A 156 21.69 1.80 -3.42
N ILE A 157 21.60 0.47 -3.49
CA ILE A 157 21.57 -0.27 -4.77
C ILE A 157 20.11 -0.43 -5.19
N ALA A 158 19.78 -0.03 -6.43
CA ALA A 158 18.48 -0.26 -7.04
C ALA A 158 18.08 -1.75 -6.90
N GLY A 159 17.01 -2.02 -6.14
CA GLY A 159 16.57 -3.37 -5.77
C GLY A 159 16.51 -3.63 -4.25
N GLN A 160 17.08 -2.76 -3.41
CA GLN A 160 16.91 -2.78 -1.97
C GLN A 160 15.60 -2.10 -1.56
N VAL A 161 14.91 -2.56 -0.52
CA VAL A 161 13.67 -1.93 -0.04
C VAL A 161 13.97 -0.52 0.48
N PRO A 162 13.22 0.53 0.05
CA PRO A 162 13.43 1.90 0.54
C PRO A 162 13.36 1.98 2.07
N PRO A 163 14.26 2.73 2.72
CA PRO A 163 14.31 2.81 4.18
C PRO A 163 13.06 3.47 4.77
N PHE A 164 12.49 4.47 4.09
CA PHE A 164 11.22 5.07 4.47
C PHE A 164 10.13 4.67 3.47
N ARG A 165 9.02 4.14 3.98
CA ARG A 165 7.83 3.75 3.20
C ARG A 165 6.58 4.18 3.94
N LEU A 166 5.86 5.13 3.37
CA LEU A 166 4.61 5.63 3.89
C LEU A 166 3.46 5.06 3.06
N LEU A 167 2.62 4.22 3.69
CA LEU A 167 1.35 3.81 3.11
C LEU A 167 0.34 4.92 3.37
N VAL A 168 -0.27 5.43 2.30
CA VAL A 168 -1.15 6.60 2.32
C VAL A 168 -2.54 6.17 1.85
N LEU A 169 -3.55 6.50 2.64
CA LEU A 169 -4.94 6.16 2.37
C LEU A 169 -5.75 7.46 2.32
N GLY A 170 -6.34 7.80 1.18
CA GLY A 170 -7.13 9.02 1.00
C GLY A 170 -8.60 8.79 1.37
N ASP A 171 -9.19 9.72 2.12
CA ASP A 171 -10.62 9.87 2.37
C ASP A 171 -11.38 8.54 2.58
N PRO A 172 -11.11 7.79 3.68
CA PRO A 172 -11.84 6.56 3.97
C PRO A 172 -13.33 6.76 4.22
N GLN A 173 -13.80 7.98 4.56
CA GLN A 173 -15.19 8.36 4.80
C GLN A 173 -16.07 7.21 5.30
N LEU A 174 -15.99 6.90 6.60
CA LEU A 174 -16.70 5.78 7.23
C LEU A 174 -18.21 5.71 6.92
N GLU A 175 -18.86 6.80 6.51
CA GLU A 175 -20.30 6.86 6.25
C GLU A 175 -20.77 7.34 4.85
N GLY A 176 -19.87 7.86 4.01
CA GLY A 176 -20.21 8.51 2.73
C GLY A 176 -21.21 9.67 2.86
N ASP A 177 -21.78 10.12 1.73
CA ASP A 177 -22.62 11.34 1.61
C ASP A 177 -23.97 11.33 2.36
N SER A 178 -24.35 10.23 3.01
CA SER A 178 -25.66 10.09 3.65
C SER A 178 -25.51 9.89 5.14
N SER A 179 -25.58 11.02 5.87
CA SER A 179 -25.92 11.00 7.28
C SER A 179 -27.18 10.13 7.46
N LEU A 180 -27.17 9.27 8.47
CA LEU A 180 -28.33 8.48 8.81
C LEU A 180 -29.48 9.45 9.15
N HIS A 181 -30.40 9.69 8.20
CA HIS A 181 -31.67 10.37 8.47
C HIS A 181 -32.25 9.73 9.73
N GLU A 182 -32.60 10.58 10.71
CA GLU A 182 -33.11 10.24 12.04
C GLU A 182 -33.63 8.82 12.10
N THR A 183 -32.75 7.90 12.52
CA THR A 183 -33.12 6.49 12.52
C THR A 183 -34.25 6.34 13.52
N THR A 184 -35.46 6.08 13.03
CA THR A 184 -36.53 5.53 13.84
C THR A 184 -35.94 4.33 14.58
N ASN A 185 -35.76 4.43 15.90
CA ASN A 185 -35.16 3.38 16.75
C ASN A 185 -36.14 2.20 16.88
N GLY A 186 -36.52 1.59 15.76
CA GLY A 186 -37.58 0.58 15.69
C GLY A 186 -38.97 1.10 16.05
N SER A 187 -39.17 2.42 16.21
CA SER A 187 -40.50 3.01 16.39
C SER A 187 -41.17 3.25 15.04
N PHE A 188 -42.50 3.14 15.02
CA PHE A 188 -43.34 3.52 13.90
C PHE A 188 -44.07 4.81 14.31
N PRO A 189 -43.59 6.00 13.90
CA PRO A 189 -44.22 7.27 14.27
C PRO A 189 -45.70 7.33 13.92
N SER A 190 -46.09 6.69 12.80
CA SER A 190 -47.49 6.55 12.41
C SER A 190 -48.35 5.78 13.41
N LEU A 191 -47.76 4.96 14.30
CA LEU A 191 -48.45 4.16 15.32
C LEU A 191 -48.51 4.82 16.71
N GLU A 192 -47.65 5.80 17.00
CA GLU A 192 -47.54 6.38 18.34
C GLU A 192 -48.81 7.15 18.77
N ASN A 193 -49.45 7.86 17.83
CA ASN A 193 -50.61 8.73 18.10
C ASN A 193 -51.94 8.20 17.52
N VAL A 194 -51.97 6.99 16.95
CA VAL A 194 -53.17 6.43 16.29
C VAL A 194 -54.40 6.48 17.19
N TRP A 195 -54.23 6.11 18.45
CA TRP A 195 -55.34 6.04 19.40
C TRP A 195 -55.78 7.41 19.92
N SER A 196 -54.90 8.41 19.95
CA SER A 196 -55.30 9.79 20.27
C SER A 196 -56.03 10.42 19.09
N ASP A 197 -55.56 10.18 17.88
CA ASP A 197 -56.06 10.82 16.67
C ASP A 197 -57.42 10.25 16.28
N ILE A 198 -57.63 8.94 16.41
CA ILE A 198 -58.95 8.30 16.24
C ILE A 198 -59.98 8.85 17.24
N LYS A 199 -59.58 9.25 18.45
CA LYS A 199 -60.50 9.82 19.45
C LYS A 199 -60.98 11.23 19.07
N THR A 200 -60.28 11.94 18.19
CA THR A 200 -60.68 13.27 17.70
C THR A 200 -61.80 13.23 16.67
N GLY A 201 -61.98 12.08 15.99
CA GLY A 201 -63.05 11.88 15.01
C GLY A 201 -64.44 11.92 15.64
N ARG A 202 -65.33 12.77 15.09
CA ARG A 202 -66.69 12.99 15.57
C ARG A 202 -67.66 11.96 15.00
N THR A 203 -67.41 11.46 13.79
CA THR A 203 -68.24 10.45 13.12
C THR A 203 -67.52 9.11 12.95
N ARG A 204 -68.28 8.04 12.68
CA ARG A 204 -67.72 6.69 12.43
C ARG A 204 -66.87 6.64 11.16
N GLU A 205 -67.25 7.42 10.14
CA GLU A 205 -66.55 7.54 8.86
C GLU A 205 -65.21 8.24 9.06
N GLU A 206 -65.18 9.39 9.75
CA GLU A 206 -63.94 10.11 10.08
C GLU A 206 -62.95 9.24 10.86
N ARG A 207 -63.44 8.44 11.82
CA ARG A 207 -62.58 7.51 12.59
C ARG A 207 -61.98 6.41 11.71
N SER A 208 -62.74 5.94 10.72
CA SER A 208 -62.27 4.95 9.76
C SER A 208 -61.22 5.54 8.82
N ASP A 209 -61.43 6.78 8.36
CA ASP A 209 -60.50 7.46 7.45
C ASP A 209 -59.17 7.78 8.14
N ILE A 210 -59.20 8.25 9.39
CA ILE A 210 -58.00 8.46 10.22
C ILE A 210 -57.23 7.14 10.39
N PHE A 211 -57.93 6.05 10.75
CA PHE A 211 -57.31 4.74 10.91
C PHE A 211 -56.66 4.24 9.60
N LEU A 212 -57.35 4.38 8.46
CA LEU A 212 -56.81 3.98 7.15
C LEU A 212 -55.62 4.86 6.72
N ALA A 213 -55.61 6.15 7.07
CA ALA A 213 -54.49 7.04 6.82
C ALA A 213 -53.24 6.60 7.58
N HIS A 214 -53.34 6.33 8.89
CA HIS A 214 -52.20 5.82 9.67
C HIS A 214 -51.71 4.45 9.19
N TRP A 215 -52.61 3.55 8.77
CA TRP A 215 -52.21 2.27 8.16
C TRP A 215 -51.52 2.43 6.82
N ARG A 216 -51.97 3.39 6.00
CA ARG A 216 -51.29 3.75 4.75
C ARG A 216 -49.89 4.28 5.06
N ASP A 217 -49.75 5.19 6.03
CA ASP A 217 -48.46 5.76 6.39
C ASP A 217 -47.51 4.71 6.99
N LEU A 218 -48.01 3.78 7.80
CA LEU A 218 -47.23 2.64 8.29
C LEU A 218 -46.64 1.81 7.14
N ILE A 219 -47.48 1.44 6.16
CA ILE A 219 -47.09 0.54 5.06
C ILE A 219 -46.21 1.24 4.03
N TYR A 220 -46.54 2.48 3.65
CA TYR A 220 -45.89 3.17 2.55
C TYR A 220 -44.77 4.12 2.98
N THR A 221 -44.73 4.50 4.26
CA THR A 221 -43.73 5.45 4.78
C THR A 221 -42.83 4.79 5.82
N ASP A 222 -43.39 4.26 6.91
CA ASP A 222 -42.56 3.82 8.05
C ASP A 222 -41.85 2.48 7.81
N ILE A 223 -42.54 1.47 7.25
CA ILE A 223 -41.92 0.18 6.91
C ILE A 223 -40.78 0.36 5.89
N PRO A 224 -40.95 1.07 4.76
CA PRO A 224 -39.86 1.34 3.83
C PRO A 224 -38.70 2.11 4.47
N ARG A 225 -38.97 3.12 5.31
CA ARG A 225 -37.93 3.86 6.05
C ARG A 225 -37.15 2.94 6.99
N LEU A 226 -37.83 2.04 7.70
CA LEU A 226 -37.17 1.06 8.57
C LEU A 226 -36.25 0.13 7.77
N PHE A 227 -36.72 -0.41 6.64
CA PHE A 227 -35.89 -1.23 5.75
C PHE A 227 -34.69 -0.46 5.19
N GLN A 228 -34.88 0.81 4.78
CA GLN A 228 -33.79 1.67 4.33
C GLN A 228 -32.76 1.91 5.45
N SER A 229 -33.20 2.15 6.69
CA SER A 229 -32.33 2.31 7.86
C SER A 229 -31.51 1.05 8.13
N TYR A 230 -32.14 -0.13 8.14
CA TYR A 230 -31.44 -1.41 8.30
C TYR A 230 -30.45 -1.66 7.16
N ARG A 231 -30.84 -1.41 5.91
CA ARG A 231 -29.97 -1.53 4.75
C ARG A 231 -28.75 -0.63 4.89
N LYS A 232 -28.92 0.64 5.25
CA LYS A 232 -27.81 1.58 5.45
C LYS A 232 -26.90 1.14 6.60
N ARG A 233 -27.44 0.65 7.72
CA ARG A 233 -26.62 0.09 8.82
C ARG A 233 -25.79 -1.12 8.39
N LEU A 234 -26.35 -2.00 7.56
CA LEU A 234 -25.64 -3.13 6.99
C LEU A 234 -24.53 -2.66 6.03
N ASP A 235 -24.83 -1.67 5.19
CA ASP A 235 -23.90 -1.07 4.25
C ASP A 235 -22.69 -0.44 4.97
N LEU A 236 -22.95 0.39 5.99
CA LEU A 236 -21.92 0.97 6.86
C LEU A 236 -21.06 -0.11 7.53
N PHE A 237 -21.70 -1.20 8.00
CA PHE A 237 -20.97 -2.32 8.56
C PHE A 237 -20.06 -2.98 7.51
N GLY A 238 -20.53 -3.18 6.28
CA GLY A 238 -19.68 -3.69 5.19
C GLY A 238 -18.53 -2.78 4.87
N ASN A 239 -18.77 -1.47 4.77
CA ASN A 239 -17.76 -0.47 4.45
C ASN A 239 -16.63 -0.50 5.47
N ASP A 240 -16.94 -0.59 6.77
CA ASP A 240 -15.93 -0.76 7.84
C ASP A 240 -15.00 -1.96 7.54
N TYR A 241 -15.57 -3.11 7.16
CA TYR A 241 -14.79 -4.34 6.91
C TYR A 241 -14.11 -4.36 5.54
N TYR A 242 -14.66 -3.67 4.55
CA TYR A 242 -14.02 -3.47 3.25
C TYR A 242 -12.76 -2.61 3.39
N LEU A 243 -12.86 -1.47 4.09
CA LEU A 243 -11.71 -0.64 4.42
C LEU A 243 -10.68 -1.40 5.28
N ALA A 244 -11.14 -2.18 6.26
CA ALA A 244 -10.26 -3.05 7.04
C ALA A 244 -9.52 -4.08 6.17
N HIS A 245 -10.21 -4.63 5.16
CA HIS A 245 -9.62 -5.57 4.22
C HIS A 245 -8.54 -4.91 3.36
N ILE A 246 -8.80 -3.70 2.86
CA ILE A 246 -7.83 -2.89 2.12
C ILE A 246 -6.60 -2.64 2.98
N TYR A 247 -6.78 -2.04 4.15
CA TYR A 247 -5.69 -1.69 5.05
C TYR A 247 -4.82 -2.91 5.38
N ARG A 248 -5.42 -4.03 5.82
CA ARG A 248 -4.68 -5.24 6.17
C ARG A 248 -3.96 -5.86 4.99
N SER A 249 -4.58 -5.87 3.81
CA SER A 249 -3.98 -6.46 2.61
C SER A 249 -2.79 -5.63 2.13
N LEU A 250 -2.94 -4.31 2.11
CA LEU A 250 -1.88 -3.40 1.72
C LEU A 250 -0.75 -3.40 2.74
N HIS A 251 -1.06 -3.20 4.03
CA HIS A 251 -0.06 -3.23 5.11
C HIS A 251 0.78 -4.51 5.09
N TRP A 252 0.13 -5.67 4.91
CA TRP A 252 0.84 -6.96 4.77
C TRP A 252 1.68 -7.06 3.50
N SER A 253 1.22 -6.51 2.38
CA SER A 253 1.95 -6.64 1.10
C SER A 253 3.10 -5.63 0.97
N THR A 254 2.87 -4.38 1.37
CA THR A 254 3.81 -3.27 1.18
C THR A 254 4.78 -3.10 2.34
N HIS A 255 4.53 -3.74 3.50
CA HIS A 255 5.35 -3.66 4.71
C HIS A 255 5.74 -2.22 5.07
N PRO A 256 4.79 -1.28 5.21
CA PRO A 256 5.14 0.13 5.37
C PRO A 256 5.89 0.39 6.69
N THR A 257 6.73 1.43 6.72
CA THR A 257 7.32 1.91 7.97
C THR A 257 6.38 2.85 8.71
N HIS A 258 5.55 3.60 7.97
CA HIS A 258 4.57 4.54 8.49
C HIS A 258 3.26 4.40 7.73
N VAL A 259 2.14 4.71 8.38
CA VAL A 259 0.82 4.75 7.74
C VAL A 259 0.21 6.13 7.96
N ALA A 260 -0.31 6.74 6.89
CA ALA A 260 -1.07 7.98 6.96
C ALA A 260 -2.46 7.82 6.35
N VAL A 261 -3.44 8.46 6.97
CA VAL A 261 -4.81 8.59 6.47
C VAL A 261 -5.08 10.07 6.27
N LEU A 262 -5.32 10.44 5.03
CA LEU A 262 -5.50 11.82 4.62
C LEU A 262 -6.99 12.14 4.62
N GLY A 263 -7.44 12.84 5.66
CA GLY A 263 -8.74 13.49 5.65
C GLY A 263 -9.97 12.60 5.85
N ASP A 264 -11.09 13.28 6.05
CA ASP A 264 -12.47 12.79 6.09
C ASP A 264 -12.64 11.39 6.69
N LEU A 265 -12.25 11.26 7.96
CA LEU A 265 -12.24 9.99 8.67
C LEU A 265 -13.66 9.51 8.99
N ILE A 266 -14.52 10.40 9.51
CA ILE A 266 -15.84 10.04 10.06
C ILE A 266 -17.05 10.47 9.20
N GLY A 267 -16.82 11.23 8.12
CA GLY A 267 -17.80 11.59 7.10
C GLY A 267 -18.79 12.71 7.46
N SER A 268 -18.82 13.23 8.69
CA SER A 268 -19.60 14.43 9.01
C SER A 268 -19.15 15.13 10.30
N GLN A 269 -19.00 16.44 10.22
CA GLN A 269 -18.65 17.32 11.32
C GLN A 269 -19.85 17.66 12.21
N TRP A 270 -21.08 17.46 11.73
CA TRP A 270 -22.34 17.82 12.40
C TRP A 270 -22.93 16.70 13.26
N VAL A 271 -22.07 15.86 13.83
CA VAL A 271 -22.47 14.77 14.74
C VAL A 271 -22.30 15.15 16.20
N THR A 272 -23.11 14.53 17.07
CA THR A 272 -22.96 14.62 18.53
C THR A 272 -21.65 13.97 18.97
N ASP A 273 -21.12 14.37 20.12
CA ASP A 273 -19.86 13.79 20.64
C ASP A 273 -19.97 12.29 20.92
N GLU A 274 -21.15 11.81 21.35
CA GLU A 274 -21.39 10.37 21.54
C GLU A 274 -21.27 9.61 20.22
N GLU A 275 -21.87 10.14 19.15
CA GLU A 275 -21.79 9.54 17.82
C GLU A 275 -20.37 9.65 17.22
N PHE A 276 -19.68 10.77 17.46
CA PHE A 276 -18.27 10.95 17.09
C PHE A 276 -17.38 9.87 17.73
N GLU A 277 -17.50 9.67 19.04
CA GLU A 277 -16.74 8.65 19.79
C GLU A 277 -17.08 7.22 19.33
N ARG A 278 -18.35 6.97 18.99
CA ARG A 278 -18.78 5.69 18.44
C ARG A 278 -18.13 5.42 17.07
N ARG A 279 -18.04 6.43 16.21
CA ARG A 279 -17.36 6.34 14.91
C ARG A 279 -15.85 6.18 15.09
N GLY A 280 -15.23 6.95 15.99
CA GLY A 280 -13.82 6.79 16.36
C GLY A 280 -13.52 5.38 16.88
N THR A 281 -14.43 4.81 17.67
CA THR A 281 -14.30 3.41 18.13
C THR A 281 -14.38 2.42 16.97
N ARG A 282 -15.27 2.63 16.00
CA ARG A 282 -15.35 1.80 14.78
C ARG A 282 -14.07 1.92 13.96
N TYR A 283 -13.56 3.13 13.78
CA TYR A 283 -12.31 3.41 13.08
C TYR A 283 -11.16 2.57 13.63
N TRP A 284 -10.90 2.66 14.94
CA TRP A 284 -9.78 1.95 15.56
C TRP A 284 -10.02 0.45 15.73
N LYS A 285 -11.23 0.01 16.11
CA LYS A 285 -11.47 -1.42 16.42
C LYS A 285 -11.82 -2.26 15.19
N ARG A 286 -12.34 -1.67 14.11
CA ARG A 286 -12.76 -2.40 12.91
C ARG A 286 -11.83 -2.14 11.75
N VAL A 287 -11.74 -0.89 11.30
CA VAL A 287 -10.98 -0.50 10.10
C VAL A 287 -9.49 -0.66 10.33
N PHE A 288 -8.92 0.12 11.25
CA PHE A 288 -7.50 0.13 11.59
C PHE A 288 -7.21 -0.74 12.81
N ASN A 289 -7.81 -1.93 12.87
CA ASN A 289 -7.62 -2.84 13.99
C ASN A 289 -6.14 -3.21 14.18
N GLY A 290 -5.61 -2.95 15.38
CA GLY A 290 -4.20 -3.11 15.72
C GLY A 290 -3.36 -1.85 15.52
N GLY A 291 -3.89 -0.83 14.85
CA GLY A 291 -3.30 0.49 14.74
C GLY A 291 -3.55 1.35 15.98
N THR A 292 -2.65 2.29 16.23
CA THR A 292 -2.75 3.26 17.34
C THR A 292 -2.55 4.67 16.83
N ARG A 293 -3.19 5.66 17.45
CA ARG A 293 -2.85 7.07 17.19
C ARG A 293 -1.41 7.38 17.60
N VAL A 294 -0.81 8.39 16.98
CA VAL A 294 0.48 8.92 17.41
C VAL A 294 0.34 9.53 18.81
N GLU A 295 1.26 9.21 19.71
CA GLU A 295 1.24 9.67 21.10
C GLU A 295 1.53 11.18 21.20
N ASP A 296 0.85 11.87 22.11
CA ASP A 296 0.98 13.33 22.27
C ASP A 296 2.42 13.74 22.60
N GLU A 297 3.13 12.92 23.38
CA GLU A 297 4.54 13.13 23.73
C GLU A 297 5.46 13.27 22.50
N LEU A 298 5.17 12.56 21.41
CA LEU A 298 5.91 12.64 20.15
C LEU A 298 5.54 13.87 19.32
N THR A 299 4.31 14.36 19.47
CA THR A 299 3.77 15.49 18.70
C THR A 299 3.94 16.85 19.39
N ASP A 300 4.11 16.88 20.72
CA ASP A 300 4.24 18.10 21.53
C ASP A 300 5.52 18.90 21.25
N LYS A 301 6.59 18.19 20.88
CA LYS A 301 7.91 18.78 20.64
C LYS A 301 8.52 18.15 19.41
N VAL A 302 9.24 18.96 18.65
CA VAL A 302 10.06 18.48 17.53
C VAL A 302 11.09 17.49 18.05
N ARG A 303 10.99 16.25 17.62
CA ARG A 303 11.95 15.18 17.95
C ARG A 303 12.66 14.71 16.70
N THR A 304 13.87 14.19 16.92
CA THR A 304 14.63 13.48 15.90
C THR A 304 14.58 12.00 16.22
N GLU A 305 14.04 11.20 15.31
CA GLU A 305 13.89 9.77 15.43
C GLU A 305 14.74 9.05 14.38
N ILE A 306 15.16 7.82 14.68
CA ILE A 306 15.90 6.98 13.75
C ILE A 306 14.92 6.00 13.11
N ILE A 307 14.86 5.99 11.78
CA ILE A 307 13.95 5.13 11.03
C ILE A 307 14.24 3.66 11.33
N GLY A 308 13.21 2.94 11.78
CA GLY A 308 13.28 1.51 12.10
C GLY A 308 13.79 1.18 13.50
N LEU A 309 14.14 2.17 14.33
CA LEU A 309 14.54 1.94 15.72
C LEU A 309 13.34 1.68 16.63
N ASP A 310 12.27 2.47 16.49
CA ASP A 310 11.01 2.25 17.21
C ASP A 310 10.05 1.41 16.35
N GLU A 311 9.93 0.13 16.70
CA GLU A 311 9.07 -0.83 16.02
C GLU A 311 7.58 -0.45 16.07
N LYS A 312 7.16 0.43 16.99
CA LYS A 312 5.75 0.87 17.11
C LYS A 312 5.28 1.68 15.91
N TRP A 313 6.19 2.35 15.19
CA TRP A 313 5.84 3.18 14.02
C TRP A 313 5.08 2.42 12.94
N VAL A 314 5.32 1.12 12.81
CA VAL A 314 4.61 0.24 11.86
C VAL A 314 3.10 0.20 12.12
N ASN A 315 2.68 0.37 13.38
CA ASN A 315 1.28 0.35 13.81
C ASN A 315 0.73 1.74 14.13
N ARG A 316 1.58 2.78 14.18
CA ARG A 316 1.12 4.16 14.35
C ARG A 316 0.45 4.65 13.06
N VAL A 317 -0.76 5.17 13.20
CA VAL A 317 -1.52 5.77 12.09
C VAL A 317 -1.52 7.28 12.27
N ILE A 318 -0.97 7.98 11.28
CA ILE A 318 -0.95 9.43 11.18
C ILE A 318 -2.27 9.86 10.56
N ASN A 319 -3.13 10.51 11.33
CA ASN A 319 -4.42 10.98 10.85
C ASN A 319 -4.33 12.48 10.55
N VAL A 320 -4.66 12.86 9.32
CA VAL A 320 -4.80 14.27 8.92
C VAL A 320 -6.28 14.64 9.05
N ALA A 321 -6.57 15.80 9.64
CA ALA A 321 -7.94 16.27 9.81
C ALA A 321 -8.57 16.69 8.48
N GLY A 322 -9.77 16.20 8.19
CA GLY A 322 -10.56 16.64 7.04
C GLY A 322 -11.69 17.62 7.37
N ASN A 323 -12.28 18.22 6.34
CA ASN A 323 -13.42 19.13 6.47
C ASN A 323 -14.65 18.40 7.04
N HIS A 324 -14.81 17.10 6.77
CA HIS A 324 -15.86 16.30 7.38
C HIS A 324 -15.57 15.89 8.84
N ASP A 325 -14.38 16.16 9.35
CA ASP A 325 -14.03 15.86 10.74
C ASP A 325 -14.18 17.09 11.63
N ILE A 326 -13.60 18.22 11.20
CA ILE A 326 -13.51 19.45 12.00
C ILE A 326 -14.19 20.68 11.36
N GLY A 327 -14.53 20.63 10.06
CA GLY A 327 -15.08 21.76 9.30
C GLY A 327 -14.02 22.56 8.52
N TYR A 328 -14.46 23.56 7.77
CA TYR A 328 -13.60 24.58 7.14
C TYR A 328 -13.39 25.78 8.08
N ALA A 329 -12.58 26.76 7.68
CA ALA A 329 -12.24 27.93 8.50
C ALA A 329 -13.45 28.64 9.13
N GLY A 330 -14.59 28.71 8.42
CA GLY A 330 -15.83 29.31 8.90
C GLY A 330 -16.68 28.43 9.82
N ASP A 331 -16.33 27.16 10.01
CA ASP A 331 -17.08 26.16 10.79
C ASP A 331 -16.25 25.50 11.89
N ILE A 332 -14.92 25.60 11.86
CA ILE A 332 -14.04 25.02 12.86
C ILE A 332 -14.27 25.72 14.20
N THR A 333 -14.45 24.90 15.24
CA THR A 333 -14.53 25.36 16.63
C THR A 333 -13.50 24.64 17.49
N SER A 334 -13.14 25.25 18.62
CA SER A 334 -12.22 24.65 19.58
C SER A 334 -12.68 23.26 20.05
N ASP A 335 -14.00 23.07 20.26
CA ASP A 335 -14.56 21.78 20.68
C ASP A 335 -14.41 20.70 19.60
N ARG A 336 -14.64 21.06 18.33
CA ARG A 336 -14.49 20.14 17.17
C ARG A 336 -13.04 19.72 16.98
N LEU A 337 -12.12 20.66 17.13
CA LEU A 337 -10.69 20.37 17.06
C LEU A 337 -10.26 19.47 18.23
N GLN A 338 -10.63 19.81 19.46
CA GLN A 338 -10.26 19.03 20.65
C GLN A 338 -10.81 17.60 20.62
N ARG A 339 -12.06 17.39 20.19
CA ARG A 339 -12.60 16.02 20.06
C ARG A 339 -11.86 15.22 18.98
N PHE A 340 -11.45 15.86 17.88
CA PHE A 340 -10.63 15.22 16.86
C PHE A 340 -9.28 14.82 17.43
N GLU A 341 -8.57 15.75 18.08
CA GLU A 341 -7.24 15.48 18.62
C GLU A 341 -7.25 14.40 19.70
N ARG A 342 -8.31 14.36 20.52
CA ARG A 342 -8.53 13.31 21.52
C ARG A 342 -8.58 11.90 20.91
N VAL A 343 -9.29 11.74 19.78
CA VAL A 343 -9.58 10.43 19.18
C VAL A 343 -8.51 10.04 18.15
N PHE A 344 -8.03 10.98 17.34
CA PHE A 344 -7.20 10.72 16.17
C PHE A 344 -5.75 11.22 16.29
N GLY A 345 -5.47 12.12 17.23
CA GLY A 345 -4.15 12.74 17.42
C GLY A 345 -4.10 14.19 16.93
N LYS A 346 -3.02 14.90 17.28
CA LYS A 346 -2.87 16.33 16.99
C LYS A 346 -3.02 16.68 15.51
N ALA A 347 -3.67 17.82 15.24
CA ALA A 347 -3.90 18.28 13.88
C ALA A 347 -2.68 18.95 13.24
N ASN A 348 -1.78 19.53 14.05
CA ASN A 348 -0.55 20.19 13.62
C ASN A 348 0.64 19.66 14.43
N TRP A 349 1.64 19.08 13.77
CA TRP A 349 2.90 18.67 14.40
C TRP A 349 3.98 18.31 13.37
N GLU A 350 5.23 18.20 13.83
CA GLU A 350 6.34 17.75 13.00
C GLU A 350 7.26 16.76 13.72
N THR A 351 7.89 15.88 12.94
CA THR A 351 9.00 15.03 13.39
C THR A 351 10.12 15.01 12.35
N ARG A 352 11.34 14.75 12.81
CA ARG A 352 12.54 14.63 11.97
C ARG A 352 13.01 13.19 12.01
N LEU A 353 13.23 12.61 10.84
CA LEU A 353 13.60 11.22 10.67
C LEU A 353 15.03 11.15 10.12
N ARG A 354 15.90 10.38 10.77
CA ARG A 354 17.26 10.11 10.34
C ARG A 354 17.41 8.66 9.92
N LEU A 355 18.32 8.43 8.98
CA LEU A 355 18.74 7.10 8.59
C LEU A 355 19.69 6.52 9.66
N PRO A 356 19.72 5.19 9.87
CA PRO A 356 20.53 4.54 10.91
C PRO A 356 22.02 4.45 10.53
N PHE A 357 22.64 5.55 10.08
CA PHE A 357 24.06 5.59 9.75
C PHE A 357 24.89 6.01 10.96
N PRO A 358 26.13 5.49 11.13
CA PRO A 358 27.05 5.97 12.16
C PRO A 358 27.35 7.46 11.93
N GLU A 359 27.26 8.27 12.99
CA GLU A 359 27.69 9.67 12.94
C GLU A 359 29.23 9.70 12.85
N GLU A 360 29.76 10.07 11.68
CA GLU A 360 31.18 10.44 11.52
C GLU A 360 31.34 11.94 11.81
N GLU A 361 32.38 12.30 12.59
CA GLU A 361 32.67 13.69 12.94
C GLU A 361 32.84 14.57 11.69
N GLY A 362 31.97 15.57 11.55
CA GLY A 362 32.03 16.55 10.45
C GLY A 362 31.22 16.21 9.20
N GLN A 363 30.48 15.09 9.17
CA GLN A 363 29.60 14.75 8.05
C GLN A 363 28.17 15.27 8.27
N GLU A 364 27.60 15.97 7.28
CA GLU A 364 26.20 16.42 7.29
C GLU A 364 25.26 15.20 7.30
N VAL A 365 24.46 15.08 8.36
CA VAL A 365 23.54 13.96 8.55
C VAL A 365 22.25 14.21 7.78
N PRO A 366 21.87 13.31 6.83
CA PRO A 366 20.65 13.46 6.06
C PRO A 366 19.42 13.32 6.95
N GLU A 367 18.48 14.23 6.76
CA GLU A 367 17.28 14.38 7.59
C GLU A 367 16.04 14.45 6.71
N LEU A 368 15.06 13.61 6.99
CA LEU A 368 13.75 13.61 6.36
C LEU A 368 12.73 14.18 7.35
N ARG A 369 12.15 15.32 7.02
CA ARG A 369 11.13 15.97 7.82
C ARG A 369 9.75 15.50 7.40
N LEU A 370 8.92 15.18 8.39
CA LEU A 370 7.52 14.83 8.20
C LEU A 370 6.67 15.88 8.92
N ILE A 371 5.84 16.59 8.16
CA ILE A 371 4.99 17.67 8.66
C ILE A 371 3.54 17.27 8.45
N VAL A 372 2.74 17.34 9.51
CA VAL A 372 1.28 17.23 9.45
C VAL A 372 0.71 18.63 9.68
N LEU A 373 0.01 19.14 8.67
CA LEU A 373 -0.55 20.50 8.67
C LEU A 373 -2.06 20.46 8.47
N ASN A 374 -2.79 21.03 9.43
CA ASN A 374 -4.18 21.40 9.28
C ASN A 374 -4.28 22.63 8.35
N SER A 375 -4.63 22.40 7.09
CA SER A 375 -4.78 23.46 6.08
C SER A 375 -6.16 24.12 6.12
N LEU A 376 -7.15 23.52 6.79
CA LEU A 376 -8.57 23.89 6.71
C LEU A 376 -8.90 25.28 7.24
N ASN A 377 -8.02 25.88 8.03
CA ASN A 377 -8.17 27.19 8.64
C ASN A 377 -7.13 28.23 8.17
N LEU A 378 -6.35 27.93 7.13
CA LEU A 378 -5.38 28.87 6.57
C LEU A 378 -6.03 30.00 5.78
N ASP A 379 -7.17 29.74 5.15
CA ASP A 379 -7.86 30.75 4.34
C ASP A 379 -8.84 31.57 5.19
N PRO A 380 -8.79 32.91 5.12
CA PRO A 380 -9.73 33.77 5.82
C PRO A 380 -11.05 33.94 5.04
N PRO A 381 -12.13 34.37 5.71
CA PRO A 381 -12.24 34.63 7.14
C PRO A 381 -12.41 33.34 7.96
N ALA A 382 -11.75 33.25 9.11
CA ALA A 382 -11.93 32.17 10.07
C ALA A 382 -12.99 32.56 11.11
N LEU A 383 -13.79 31.60 11.55
CA LEU A 383 -14.76 31.77 12.64
C LEU A 383 -14.05 32.03 13.98
N ASP A 384 -13.00 31.27 14.25
CA ASP A 384 -12.17 31.38 15.45
C ASP A 384 -10.74 31.77 15.05
N SER A 385 -10.39 33.04 15.29
CA SER A 385 -9.07 33.58 14.96
C SER A 385 -7.95 33.01 15.83
N SER A 386 -8.26 32.46 17.02
CA SER A 386 -7.25 31.86 17.89
C SER A 386 -6.67 30.58 17.29
N ILE A 387 -7.53 29.71 16.76
CA ILE A 387 -7.13 28.46 16.10
C ILE A 387 -6.31 28.75 14.83
N GLN A 388 -6.73 29.77 14.07
CA GLN A 388 -5.97 30.25 12.91
C GLN A 388 -4.60 30.79 13.31
N ALA A 389 -4.52 31.61 14.37
CA ALA A 389 -3.26 32.13 14.88
C ALA A 389 -2.31 31.01 15.35
N ASP A 390 -2.83 29.97 16.01
CA ASP A 390 -2.05 28.81 16.42
C ASP A 390 -1.48 28.03 15.23
N THR A 391 -2.23 27.93 14.13
CA THR A 391 -1.79 27.26 12.90
C THR A 391 -0.70 28.07 12.19
N TYR A 392 -0.86 29.39 12.08
CA TYR A 392 0.20 30.26 11.56
C TYR A 392 1.44 30.26 12.44
N LYS A 393 1.28 30.21 13.77
CA LYS A 393 2.39 30.07 14.70
C LYS A 393 3.15 28.77 14.45
N PHE A 394 2.45 27.65 14.31
CA PHE A 394 3.05 26.37 13.94
C PHE A 394 3.81 26.47 12.61
N MET A 395 3.22 27.05 11.56
CA MET A 395 3.92 27.27 10.29
C MET A 395 5.18 28.10 10.44
N ASN A 396 5.15 29.19 11.23
CA ASN A 396 6.32 30.03 11.48
C ASN A 396 7.42 29.28 12.25
N ASP A 397 7.04 28.43 13.22
CA ASP A 397 7.98 27.55 13.94
C ASP A 397 8.61 26.51 12.99
N VAL A 398 7.82 25.96 12.08
CA VAL A 398 8.30 25.05 11.02
C VAL A 398 9.28 25.77 10.10
N ILE A 399 8.96 26.97 9.63
CA ILE A 399 9.79 27.75 8.72
C ILE A 399 11.11 28.13 9.40
N SER A 400 11.04 28.69 10.61
CA SER A 400 12.21 29.17 11.36
C SER A 400 13.19 28.05 11.75
N SER A 401 12.70 26.84 11.96
CA SER A 401 13.53 25.68 12.30
C SER A 401 14.01 24.89 11.07
N SER A 402 13.68 25.33 9.86
CA SER A 402 14.12 24.71 8.61
C SER A 402 15.60 24.93 8.36
N ARG A 403 16.28 23.93 7.76
CA ARG A 403 17.67 24.09 7.32
C ARG A 403 17.77 25.08 6.15
N PRO A 404 18.95 25.66 5.87
CA PRO A 404 19.16 26.50 4.69
C PRO A 404 18.72 25.78 3.40
N VAL A 405 18.22 26.53 2.41
CA VAL A 405 17.70 25.96 1.16
C VAL A 405 18.79 25.32 0.30
N GLU A 406 20.05 25.70 0.54
CA GLU A 406 21.25 25.12 -0.07
C GLU A 406 21.59 23.75 0.51
N ASP A 407 21.09 23.42 1.71
CA ASP A 407 21.29 22.12 2.34
C ASP A 407 20.35 21.07 1.74
N LYS A 408 20.90 20.37 0.74
CA LYS A 408 20.28 19.26 0.02
C LYS A 408 20.16 17.96 0.83
N THR A 409 20.79 17.89 2.00
CA THR A 409 20.68 16.74 2.91
C THR A 409 19.34 16.69 3.64
N SER A 410 18.56 17.78 3.57
CA SER A 410 17.19 17.85 4.08
C SER A 410 16.16 17.50 3.00
N GLY A 411 15.16 16.69 3.36
CA GLY A 411 13.99 16.40 2.53
C GLY A 411 12.71 16.63 3.34
N THR A 412 11.63 17.10 2.72
CA THR A 412 10.37 17.40 3.43
C THR A 412 9.17 16.67 2.83
N ILE A 413 8.42 15.94 3.66
CA ILE A 413 7.12 15.37 3.34
C ILE A 413 6.06 16.19 4.08
N LEU A 414 5.16 16.82 3.33
CA LEU A 414 4.01 17.54 3.88
C LEU A 414 2.74 16.71 3.68
N LEU A 415 2.06 16.41 4.78
CA LEU A 415 0.75 15.79 4.79
C LEU A 415 -0.28 16.84 5.16
N THR A 416 -1.28 17.04 4.29
CA THR A 416 -2.37 17.97 4.55
C THR A 416 -3.65 17.50 3.88
N HIS A 417 -4.81 18.11 4.19
CA HIS A 417 -6.07 17.69 3.59
C HIS A 417 -6.32 18.38 2.26
N LEU A 418 -6.31 19.72 2.28
CA LEU A 418 -6.64 20.54 1.11
C LEU A 418 -5.48 20.63 0.12
N PRO A 419 -5.74 20.38 -1.17
CA PRO A 419 -4.78 20.61 -2.23
C PRO A 419 -4.39 22.08 -2.33
N LEU A 420 -3.15 22.33 -2.74
CA LEU A 420 -2.68 23.69 -3.04
C LEU A 420 -3.41 24.23 -4.27
N TYR A 421 -3.52 25.55 -4.38
CA TYR A 421 -4.14 26.23 -5.52
C TYR A 421 -3.59 25.70 -6.87
N LYS A 422 -4.40 25.74 -7.91
CA LYS A 422 -4.01 25.39 -9.28
C LYS A 422 -5.07 25.92 -10.24
N GLU A 423 -4.70 26.23 -11.47
CA GLU A 423 -5.67 26.71 -12.45
C GLU A 423 -6.70 25.64 -12.81
N ALA A 424 -7.92 26.07 -13.13
CA ALA A 424 -8.97 25.16 -13.58
C ALA A 424 -8.55 24.44 -14.87
N GLY A 425 -8.68 23.12 -14.91
CA GLY A 425 -8.26 22.27 -16.02
C GLY A 425 -6.92 21.55 -15.83
N VAL A 426 -6.17 21.87 -14.76
CA VAL A 426 -4.98 21.08 -14.35
C VAL A 426 -5.39 19.78 -13.69
N CYS A 427 -6.33 19.86 -12.75
CA CYS A 427 -7.01 18.71 -12.14
C CYS A 427 -8.48 18.72 -12.56
N VAL A 428 -9.22 17.70 -12.11
CA VAL A 428 -10.66 17.57 -12.36
C VAL A 428 -11.40 18.76 -11.78
N ASP A 429 -11.13 19.06 -10.51
CA ASP A 429 -11.69 20.21 -9.83
C ASP A 429 -10.78 21.45 -9.95
N GLY A 430 -11.39 22.61 -10.11
CA GLY A 430 -10.72 23.90 -10.02
C GLY A 430 -10.83 24.54 -8.62
N PRO A 431 -10.18 25.70 -8.40
CA PRO A 431 -10.35 26.48 -7.19
C PRO A 431 -11.80 26.90 -7.02
N TYR A 432 -12.35 26.63 -5.85
CA TYR A 432 -13.74 26.94 -5.51
C TYR A 432 -13.77 27.40 -4.06
N PHE A 433 -14.57 28.44 -3.79
CA PHE A 433 -14.80 29.00 -2.46
C PHE A 433 -16.26 29.40 -2.32
N THR A 434 -16.86 29.04 -1.19
CA THR A 434 -18.11 29.65 -0.72
C THR A 434 -17.94 30.13 0.71
N TYR A 435 -18.79 31.08 1.08
CA TYR A 435 -18.75 31.72 2.38
C TYR A 435 -20.11 31.63 3.05
N HIS A 436 -20.09 31.57 4.38
CA HIS A 436 -21.30 31.71 5.17
C HIS A 436 -21.89 33.11 5.00
N GLN A 437 -23.19 33.25 5.29
CA GLN A 437 -23.82 34.58 5.28
C GLN A 437 -23.20 35.46 6.38
N GLU A 438 -23.21 36.78 6.19
CA GLU A 438 -22.60 37.73 7.13
C GLU A 438 -23.12 37.57 8.58
N GLN A 439 -24.40 37.23 8.74
CA GLN A 439 -25.01 36.97 10.05
C GLN A 439 -24.38 35.79 10.82
N TYR A 440 -23.62 34.92 10.13
CA TYR A 440 -22.88 33.79 10.69
C TYR A 440 -21.36 34.00 10.63
N GLY A 441 -20.89 35.24 10.45
CA GLY A 441 -19.47 35.60 10.50
C GLY A 441 -18.73 35.58 9.15
N ALA A 442 -19.43 35.34 8.04
CA ALA A 442 -18.87 35.36 6.67
C ALA A 442 -17.64 34.47 6.44
N GLY A 443 -17.40 33.47 7.29
CA GLY A 443 -16.25 32.59 7.19
C GLY A 443 -16.34 31.61 6.01
N VAL A 444 -15.22 31.00 5.64
CA VAL A 444 -15.18 30.01 4.55
C VAL A 444 -16.07 28.82 4.89
N LYS A 445 -17.04 28.55 4.03
CA LYS A 445 -18.02 27.47 4.18
C LYS A 445 -17.58 26.20 3.47
N GLU A 446 -17.16 26.31 2.21
CA GLU A 446 -16.68 25.19 1.39
C GLU A 446 -15.53 25.69 0.52
N GLN A 447 -14.51 24.86 0.33
CA GLN A 447 -13.43 25.11 -0.63
C GLN A 447 -12.84 23.81 -1.17
N ASN A 448 -12.44 23.81 -2.44
CA ASN A 448 -11.79 22.65 -3.08
C ASN A 448 -10.25 22.69 -2.96
N HIS A 449 -9.70 23.89 -2.90
CA HIS A 449 -8.26 24.15 -2.89
C HIS A 449 -7.96 25.23 -1.87
N LEU A 450 -6.72 25.29 -1.40
CA LEU A 450 -6.22 26.47 -0.69
C LEU A 450 -6.25 27.70 -1.59
N SER A 451 -6.27 28.91 -1.00
CA SER A 451 -6.08 30.13 -1.78
C SER A 451 -4.67 30.19 -2.37
N TYR A 452 -4.51 31.07 -3.36
CA TYR A 452 -3.21 31.36 -3.93
C TYR A 452 -2.20 31.80 -2.86
N ASP A 453 -2.60 32.68 -1.94
CA ASP A 453 -1.76 33.21 -0.87
C ASP A 453 -1.38 32.15 0.16
N ALA A 454 -2.34 31.32 0.59
CA ALA A 454 -2.07 30.22 1.52
C ALA A 454 -1.12 29.19 0.91
N SER A 455 -1.30 28.87 -0.37
CA SER A 455 -0.42 27.96 -1.11
C SER A 455 0.98 28.55 -1.28
N MET A 456 1.08 29.85 -1.57
CA MET A 456 2.35 30.57 -1.65
C MET A 456 3.13 30.51 -0.33
N ASN A 457 2.45 30.71 0.81
CA ASN A 457 3.08 30.62 2.13
C ASN A 457 3.67 29.22 2.41
N ILE A 458 3.05 28.16 1.90
CA ILE A 458 3.57 26.79 2.00
C ILE A 458 4.79 26.61 1.10
N LEU A 459 4.70 26.98 -0.18
CA LEU A 459 5.78 26.78 -1.17
C LEU A 459 7.01 27.66 -0.87
N GLU A 460 6.82 28.94 -0.61
CA GLU A 460 7.92 29.87 -0.32
C GLU A 460 8.40 29.74 1.14
N GLY A 461 7.49 29.52 2.09
CA GLY A 461 7.87 29.38 3.50
C GLY A 461 8.53 28.04 3.81
N ILE A 462 7.76 26.94 3.68
CA ILE A 462 8.21 25.61 4.08
C ILE A 462 9.27 25.09 3.11
N TYR A 463 9.02 25.20 1.81
CA TYR A 463 9.96 24.71 0.80
C TYR A 463 11.02 25.75 0.41
N GLY A 464 10.88 27.03 0.74
CA GLY A 464 11.92 28.02 0.41
C GLY A 464 12.04 28.29 -1.09
N MET A 465 10.99 28.03 -1.87
CA MET A 465 10.97 28.33 -3.30
C MET A 465 10.99 29.84 -3.53
N SER A 466 11.63 30.27 -4.61
CA SER A 466 11.63 31.69 -5.01
C SER A 466 11.77 31.81 -6.52
N GLY A 467 11.05 32.77 -7.11
CA GLY A 467 11.21 33.09 -8.53
C GLY A 467 12.48 33.88 -8.84
N ASN A 468 13.24 34.28 -7.80
CA ASN A 468 14.52 34.95 -7.97
C ASN A 468 15.65 33.93 -8.08
N LEU A 469 16.29 33.84 -9.25
CA LEU A 469 17.46 32.97 -9.47
C LEU A 469 18.69 33.41 -8.64
N GLU A 470 18.72 34.66 -8.16
CA GLU A 470 19.76 35.15 -7.25
C GLU A 470 19.46 34.84 -5.78
N ALA A 471 18.26 34.33 -5.46
CA ALA A 471 17.95 33.89 -4.11
C ALA A 471 18.79 32.64 -3.75
N PRO A 472 19.00 32.38 -2.45
CA PRO A 472 19.68 31.18 -2.00
C PRO A 472 19.08 29.90 -2.61
N GLY A 473 19.93 28.92 -2.94
CA GLY A 473 19.49 27.72 -3.66
C GLY A 473 19.04 27.99 -5.11
N ASN A 474 19.40 29.14 -5.68
CA ASN A 474 18.99 29.64 -7.00
C ASN A 474 17.45 29.74 -7.17
N GLY A 475 16.71 29.86 -6.06
CA GLY A 475 15.24 29.86 -6.05
C GLY A 475 14.57 28.48 -6.15
N PHE A 476 15.34 27.40 -6.25
CA PHE A 476 14.83 26.02 -6.42
C PHE A 476 14.14 25.48 -5.16
N GLY A 477 14.40 26.08 -4.01
CA GLY A 477 13.92 25.61 -2.71
C GLY A 477 14.50 24.25 -2.29
N ARG A 478 13.94 23.72 -1.21
CA ARG A 478 14.28 22.43 -0.58
C ARG A 478 13.57 21.29 -1.29
N LYS A 479 14.17 20.11 -1.27
CA LYS A 479 13.54 18.90 -1.83
C LYS A 479 12.38 18.43 -0.97
N GLY A 480 11.31 17.96 -1.62
CA GLY A 480 10.24 17.31 -0.92
C GLY A 480 9.05 16.95 -1.80
N ILE A 481 7.96 16.56 -1.13
CA ILE A 481 6.70 16.11 -1.73
C ILE A 481 5.54 16.47 -0.80
N ILE A 482 4.40 16.82 -1.41
CA ILE A 482 3.15 17.13 -0.71
C ILE A 482 2.14 16.03 -1.03
N LEU A 483 1.43 15.53 -0.02
CA LEU A 483 0.35 14.56 -0.18
C LEU A 483 -0.95 15.12 0.40
N THR A 484 -2.04 15.07 -0.39
CA THR A 484 -3.35 15.64 -0.03
C THR A 484 -4.50 14.63 -0.19
N GLY A 485 -5.60 14.83 0.54
CA GLY A 485 -6.72 13.87 0.63
C GLY A 485 -7.98 14.27 -0.16
N HIS A 486 -8.30 15.57 -0.19
CA HIS A 486 -9.63 16.11 -0.50
C HIS A 486 -10.31 15.76 -1.85
N ASP A 487 -9.55 15.47 -2.91
CA ASP A 487 -10.13 15.24 -4.25
C ASP A 487 -10.44 13.75 -4.45
N HIS A 488 -11.73 13.46 -4.69
CA HIS A 488 -12.23 12.12 -4.93
C HIS A 488 -11.73 11.48 -6.23
N GLU A 489 -11.27 12.27 -7.22
CA GLU A 489 -10.69 11.76 -8.46
C GLU A 489 -9.17 11.59 -8.39
N GLY A 490 -8.52 12.30 -7.48
CA GLY A 490 -7.08 12.34 -7.30
C GLY A 490 -6.37 13.07 -8.44
N CYS A 491 -5.21 13.65 -8.13
CA CYS A 491 -4.47 14.46 -9.09
C CYS A 491 -2.98 14.47 -8.77
N GLY A 492 -2.13 14.39 -9.79
CA GLY A 492 -0.68 14.57 -9.66
C GLY A 492 -0.28 15.90 -10.29
N VAL A 493 0.30 16.80 -9.49
CA VAL A 493 0.65 18.16 -9.93
C VAL A 493 2.10 18.45 -9.62
N TYR A 494 2.73 19.24 -10.47
CA TYR A 494 4.03 19.81 -10.23
C TYR A 494 3.91 21.33 -10.09
N HIS A 495 4.25 21.84 -8.91
CA HIS A 495 4.27 23.28 -8.62
C HIS A 495 5.64 23.84 -8.94
N TYR A 496 5.73 24.80 -9.85
CA TYR A 496 6.99 25.44 -10.23
C TYR A 496 6.82 26.94 -10.42
N LEU A 497 7.94 27.67 -10.40
CA LEU A 497 7.94 29.09 -10.74
C LEU A 497 8.56 29.27 -12.13
N PRO A 498 7.80 29.73 -13.14
CA PRO A 498 8.33 30.03 -14.46
C PRO A 498 9.33 31.19 -14.42
N GLU A 499 10.32 31.14 -15.31
CA GLU A 499 11.29 32.22 -15.49
C GLU A 499 10.58 33.42 -16.15
N HIS A 500 10.47 34.54 -15.41
CA HIS A 500 9.90 35.79 -15.92
C HIS A 500 10.87 36.96 -15.74
N GLU A 501 10.97 37.78 -16.79
CA GLU A 501 11.78 39.01 -16.83
C GLU A 501 11.25 40.10 -15.87
N ASP A 502 9.93 40.13 -15.62
CA ASP A 502 9.30 41.09 -14.70
C ASP A 502 9.09 40.49 -13.30
N PHE A 503 9.75 41.08 -12.30
CA PHE A 503 9.59 40.72 -10.88
C PHE A 503 8.15 40.91 -10.37
N ALA A 504 7.36 41.81 -10.98
CA ALA A 504 6.01 42.16 -10.54
C ALA A 504 4.90 41.24 -11.09
N SER A 505 5.21 40.38 -12.07
CA SER A 505 4.24 39.45 -12.70
C SER A 505 4.53 37.98 -12.41
N ARG A 506 5.31 37.69 -11.35
CA ARG A 506 5.68 36.31 -10.98
C ARG A 506 4.50 35.61 -10.32
N ALA A 507 3.80 34.79 -11.09
CA ALA A 507 2.86 33.80 -10.56
C ALA A 507 3.51 32.42 -10.59
N TRP A 508 3.36 31.65 -9.51
CA TRP A 508 3.69 30.22 -9.57
C TRP A 508 2.65 29.50 -10.43
N ALA A 509 3.09 28.45 -11.11
CA ALA A 509 2.27 27.66 -12.02
C ALA A 509 2.20 26.21 -11.55
N ALA A 510 1.09 25.57 -11.88
CA ALA A 510 0.83 24.18 -11.58
C ALA A 510 0.53 23.45 -12.89
N GLU A 511 1.23 22.36 -13.16
CA GLU A 511 1.00 21.50 -14.33
C GLU A 511 0.78 20.05 -13.91
N ASP A 512 0.02 19.31 -14.72
CA ASP A 512 -0.18 17.87 -14.53
C ASP A 512 1.15 17.11 -14.65
N TRP A 513 1.43 16.30 -13.63
CA TRP A 513 2.61 15.45 -13.51
C TRP A 513 2.79 14.50 -14.70
N ASN A 514 1.70 14.03 -15.34
CA ASN A 514 1.76 13.10 -16.47
C ASN A 514 1.91 13.79 -17.84
N THR A 515 1.39 15.00 -17.98
CA THR A 515 1.48 15.81 -19.21
C THR A 515 2.86 16.44 -19.38
N THR A 516 3.76 16.18 -18.43
CA THR A 516 5.13 16.63 -18.45
C THR A 516 5.82 16.29 -19.77
N SER A 517 5.99 17.34 -20.56
CA SER A 517 7.04 17.46 -21.57
C SER A 517 8.41 17.56 -20.86
N PHE A 518 8.72 16.64 -19.92
CA PHE A 518 10.03 16.51 -19.25
C PHE A 518 11.18 16.31 -20.25
N SER A 519 10.86 16.09 -21.53
CA SER A 519 11.82 15.97 -22.65
C SER A 519 12.06 17.27 -23.43
N ARG A 520 11.35 18.39 -23.21
CA ARG A 520 11.57 19.62 -23.98
C ARG A 520 12.30 20.74 -23.23
N HIS A 521 12.15 20.83 -21.92
CA HIS A 521 12.85 21.80 -21.08
C HIS A 521 13.53 21.05 -19.94
N GLY A 522 14.86 21.11 -19.87
CA GLY A 522 15.62 20.44 -18.83
C GLY A 522 15.13 20.83 -17.43
N ALA A 523 15.11 19.86 -16.52
CA ALA A 523 14.96 20.00 -15.06
C ALA A 523 14.26 21.29 -14.58
N VAL A 524 12.97 21.45 -14.89
CA VAL A 524 12.17 22.54 -14.29
C VAL A 524 12.05 22.26 -12.80
N PRO A 525 12.47 23.20 -11.93
CA PRO A 525 12.42 22.98 -10.49
C PRO A 525 11.04 23.23 -9.92
N GLY A 526 10.62 22.34 -9.02
CA GLY A 526 9.29 22.41 -8.43
C GLY A 526 9.06 21.33 -7.39
N ILE A 527 7.89 21.40 -6.77
CA ILE A 527 7.46 20.48 -5.72
C ILE A 527 6.33 19.61 -6.26
N PRO A 528 6.48 18.27 -6.26
CA PRO A 528 5.37 17.37 -6.47
C PRO A 528 4.32 17.55 -5.40
N GLU A 529 3.08 17.69 -5.83
CA GLU A 529 1.89 17.48 -5.01
C GLU A 529 1.11 16.29 -5.58
N ILE A 530 0.66 15.40 -4.70
CA ILE A 530 -0.18 14.28 -5.08
C ILE A 530 -1.42 14.28 -4.21
N THR A 531 -2.57 14.54 -4.83
CA THR A 531 -3.87 14.33 -4.22
C THR A 531 -4.25 12.86 -4.37
N VAL A 532 -4.28 12.16 -3.25
CA VAL A 532 -4.53 10.73 -3.16
C VAL A 532 -6.02 10.51 -3.35
N ARG A 533 -6.37 9.90 -4.49
CA ARG A 533 -7.74 9.55 -4.82
C ARG A 533 -8.42 8.80 -3.66
N SER A 534 -9.63 9.23 -3.32
CA SER A 534 -10.44 8.61 -2.26
C SER A 534 -10.56 7.09 -2.41
N MET A 535 -10.57 6.39 -1.28
CA MET A 535 -10.82 4.95 -1.20
C MET A 535 -12.30 4.59 -1.36
N MET A 536 -13.21 5.56 -1.23
CA MET A 536 -14.66 5.37 -1.23
C MET A 536 -15.31 5.95 -2.49
N GLY A 537 -16.53 5.49 -2.78
CA GLY A 537 -17.32 5.92 -3.95
C GLY A 537 -17.05 5.14 -5.23
N ASP A 538 -17.67 5.57 -6.33
CA ASP A 538 -17.52 4.97 -7.66
C ASP A 538 -16.18 5.32 -8.34
N PHE A 539 -15.29 6.02 -7.62
CA PHE A 539 -14.01 6.52 -8.10
C PHE A 539 -12.91 5.46 -8.20
N GLY A 540 -13.23 4.19 -7.93
CA GLY A 540 -12.33 3.07 -8.17
C GLY A 540 -11.23 2.87 -7.12
N GLY A 541 -11.25 3.65 -6.03
CA GLY A 541 -10.49 3.51 -4.79
C GLY A 541 -8.97 3.41 -4.97
N ASN A 542 -8.16 4.37 -4.53
CA ASN A 542 -6.70 4.18 -4.55
C ASN A 542 -6.08 4.22 -3.16
N ALA A 543 -5.00 3.46 -3.01
CA ALA A 543 -4.02 3.67 -1.95
C ALA A 543 -2.68 4.06 -2.56
N GLY A 544 -1.96 4.95 -1.88
CA GLY A 544 -0.63 5.39 -2.25
C GLY A 544 0.46 4.69 -1.44
N LEU A 545 1.60 4.42 -2.06
CA LEU A 545 2.84 4.05 -1.38
C LEU A 545 3.91 5.07 -1.75
N LEU A 546 4.26 5.93 -0.80
CA LEU A 546 5.39 6.85 -0.92
C LEU A 546 6.64 6.15 -0.38
N SER A 547 7.66 6.03 -1.22
CA SER A 547 8.98 5.55 -0.86
C SER A 547 9.98 6.70 -0.89
N ALA A 548 10.78 6.85 0.17
CA ALA A 548 11.83 7.85 0.24
C ALA A 548 13.17 7.22 0.63
N TRP A 549 14.24 7.67 -0.04
CA TRP A 549 15.61 7.27 0.25
C TRP A 549 16.57 8.42 -0.03
N PHE A 550 17.71 8.42 0.67
CA PHE A 550 18.78 9.38 0.44
C PHE A 550 19.76 8.81 -0.60
N ASP A 551 20.02 9.55 -1.67
CA ASP A 551 21.05 9.19 -2.67
C ASP A 551 22.40 9.79 -2.26
N PRO A 552 23.37 8.99 -1.81
CA PRO A 552 24.65 9.49 -1.33
C PRO A 552 25.56 10.03 -2.45
N ASN A 553 25.30 9.68 -3.72
CA ASN A 553 26.10 10.18 -4.84
C ASN A 553 25.72 11.62 -5.18
N VAL A 554 24.42 11.91 -5.15
CA VAL A 554 23.87 13.25 -5.42
C VAL A 554 23.75 14.09 -4.15
N LYS A 555 23.83 13.45 -2.97
CA LYS A 555 23.57 14.03 -1.65
C LYS A 555 22.19 14.67 -1.54
N GLU A 556 21.18 14.01 -2.09
CA GLU A 556 19.80 14.49 -2.14
C GLU A 556 18.81 13.37 -1.78
N TRP A 557 17.68 13.75 -1.17
CA TRP A 557 16.53 12.85 -1.01
C TRP A 557 15.83 12.61 -2.34
N LYS A 558 15.44 11.36 -2.57
CA LYS A 558 14.60 10.93 -3.69
C LYS A 558 13.28 10.39 -3.16
N PHE A 559 12.21 10.71 -3.88
CA PHE A 559 10.85 10.30 -3.58
C PHE A 559 10.27 9.55 -4.78
N GLN A 560 9.60 8.45 -4.50
CA GLN A 560 8.85 7.69 -5.49
C GLN A 560 7.47 7.39 -4.94
N TYR A 561 6.44 7.79 -5.67
CA TYR A 561 5.06 7.49 -5.33
C TYR A 561 4.52 6.42 -6.28
N SER A 562 3.70 5.52 -5.75
CA SER A 562 3.03 4.48 -6.54
C SER A 562 1.60 4.32 -6.04
N THR A 563 0.65 4.20 -6.95
CA THR A 563 -0.77 3.97 -6.62
C THR A 563 -1.13 2.51 -6.82
N CYS A 564 -2.07 2.04 -6.01
CA CYS A 564 -2.70 0.74 -6.14
C CYS A 564 -4.21 0.93 -6.18
N ALA A 565 -4.83 0.52 -7.29
CA ALA A 565 -6.28 0.58 -7.46
C ALA A 565 -6.96 -0.54 -6.68
N LEU A 566 -8.04 -0.18 -5.99
CA LEU A 566 -8.79 -0.99 -5.06
C LEU A 566 -10.13 -1.29 -5.74
N GLY A 567 -10.31 -2.52 -6.23
CA GLY A 567 -11.54 -2.90 -6.92
C GLY A 567 -12.81 -2.59 -6.10
N SER A 568 -13.90 -2.24 -6.79
CA SER A 568 -15.17 -1.74 -6.20
C SER A 568 -15.71 -2.53 -5.00
N GLN A 569 -16.24 -1.80 -4.00
CA GLN A 569 -16.93 -2.34 -2.82
C GLN A 569 -18.05 -3.34 -3.16
N HIS A 570 -18.76 -3.16 -4.29
CA HIS A 570 -19.87 -4.03 -4.68
C HIS A 570 -19.40 -5.43 -5.03
N ILE A 571 -18.18 -5.55 -5.56
CA ILE A 571 -17.56 -6.84 -5.86
C ILE A 571 -17.22 -7.56 -4.56
N TRP A 572 -16.70 -6.84 -3.56
CA TRP A 572 -16.41 -7.41 -2.25
C TRP A 572 -17.66 -7.98 -1.57
N TRP A 573 -18.77 -7.22 -1.60
CA TRP A 573 -20.06 -7.69 -1.12
C TRP A 573 -20.59 -8.91 -1.88
N ALA A 574 -20.52 -8.90 -3.22
CA ALA A 574 -20.96 -10.03 -4.03
C ALA A 574 -20.22 -11.32 -3.69
N VAL A 575 -18.90 -11.23 -3.46
CA VAL A 575 -18.08 -12.38 -3.04
C VAL A 575 -18.54 -12.91 -1.68
N HIS A 576 -18.78 -12.05 -0.70
CA HIS A 576 -19.18 -12.48 0.64
C HIS A 576 -20.62 -12.99 0.72
N VAL A 577 -21.54 -12.43 -0.06
CA VAL A 577 -22.90 -12.98 -0.21
C VAL A 577 -22.84 -14.37 -0.84
N LEU A 578 -22.02 -14.56 -1.88
CA LEU A 578 -21.84 -15.86 -2.52
C LEU A 578 -21.17 -16.88 -1.57
N ASP A 579 -20.17 -16.47 -0.79
CA ASP A 579 -19.56 -17.29 0.26
C ASP A 579 -20.61 -17.71 1.30
N MET A 580 -21.47 -16.79 1.75
CA MET A 580 -22.55 -17.07 2.71
C MET A 580 -23.57 -18.05 2.13
N ILE A 581 -24.05 -17.84 0.90
CA ILE A 581 -24.97 -18.76 0.20
C ILE A 581 -24.33 -20.14 0.09
N THR A 582 -23.04 -20.21 -0.24
CA THR A 582 -22.30 -21.47 -0.35
C THR A 582 -22.22 -22.18 1.00
N VAL A 583 -21.90 -21.47 2.09
CA VAL A 583 -21.85 -22.04 3.45
C VAL A 583 -23.23 -22.53 3.89
N VAL A 584 -24.29 -21.76 3.66
CA VAL A 584 -25.67 -22.17 3.98
C VAL A 584 -26.07 -23.40 3.17
N TYR A 585 -25.76 -23.43 1.88
CA TYR A 585 -26.03 -24.58 1.02
C TYR A 585 -25.29 -25.83 1.51
N LEU A 586 -23.99 -25.71 1.83
CA LEU A 586 -23.20 -26.81 2.39
C LEU A 586 -23.73 -27.26 3.75
N GLY A 587 -24.22 -26.33 4.59
CA GLY A 587 -24.88 -26.64 5.85
C GLY A 587 -26.17 -27.42 5.65
N ILE A 588 -27.01 -27.03 4.68
CA ILE A 588 -28.26 -27.75 4.34
C ILE A 588 -27.95 -29.13 3.77
N VAL A 589 -26.97 -29.25 2.87
CA VAL A 589 -26.55 -30.54 2.30
C VAL A 589 -25.96 -31.43 3.40
N GLY A 590 -25.09 -30.89 4.25
CA GLY A 590 -24.52 -31.61 5.39
C GLY A 590 -25.59 -32.06 6.38
N TRP A 591 -26.57 -31.21 6.68
CA TRP A 591 -27.73 -31.56 7.50
C TRP A 591 -28.59 -32.66 6.88
N ARG A 592 -28.86 -32.59 5.56
CA ARG A 592 -29.60 -33.64 4.84
C ARG A 592 -28.85 -34.97 4.85
N LEU A 593 -27.53 -34.95 4.64
CA LEU A 593 -26.68 -36.15 4.71
C LEU A 593 -26.62 -36.73 6.12
N TYR A 594 -26.61 -35.86 7.15
CA TYR A 594 -26.67 -36.25 8.56
C TYR A 594 -28.00 -36.94 8.90
N VAL A 595 -29.13 -36.34 8.50
CA VAL A 595 -30.48 -36.89 8.75
C VAL A 595 -30.72 -38.19 7.96
N GLN A 596 -30.18 -38.32 6.74
CA GLN A 596 -30.37 -39.53 5.92
C GLN A 596 -29.49 -40.71 6.33
N ASN A 597 -28.26 -40.48 6.80
CA ASN A 597 -27.31 -41.57 7.07
C ASN A 597 -27.07 -41.87 8.56
N GLY A 598 -27.57 -41.05 9.49
CA GLY A 598 -27.45 -41.31 10.93
C GLY A 598 -26.00 -41.48 11.43
N ILE A 599 -25.00 -40.91 10.74
CA ILE A 599 -23.59 -41.08 11.11
C ILE A 599 -23.23 -40.05 12.17
N VAL A 600 -23.10 -40.53 13.40
CA VAL A 600 -22.47 -39.85 14.52
C VAL A 600 -20.96 -39.88 14.32
N GLY A 601 -20.31 -38.71 14.27
CA GLY A 601 -18.89 -38.55 14.58
C GLY A 601 -18.03 -37.91 13.48
N TRP A 602 -17.68 -36.63 13.67
CA TRP A 602 -16.41 -36.09 13.16
C TRP A 602 -15.29 -36.69 14.02
N SER A 603 -14.64 -37.75 13.55
CA SER A 603 -13.41 -38.26 14.19
C SER A 603 -12.22 -37.98 13.27
N LEU A 604 -11.33 -37.10 13.72
CA LEU A 604 -9.97 -36.97 13.20
C LEU A 604 -9.21 -38.26 13.55
N TYR A 605 -9.21 -39.24 12.65
CA TYR A 605 -8.37 -40.42 12.81
C TYR A 605 -6.95 -40.15 12.33
N THR A 606 -6.02 -40.13 13.29
CA THR A 606 -4.60 -40.36 13.07
C THR A 606 -4.41 -41.78 12.53
N ALA A 607 -3.76 -41.89 11.37
CA ALA A 607 -3.47 -43.16 10.73
C ALA A 607 -2.49 -43.98 11.57
N ARG A 608 -2.91 -45.17 12.02
CA ARG A 608 -2.02 -46.24 12.47
C ARG A 608 -2.22 -47.43 11.53
N GLU A 609 -1.10 -47.91 10.99
CA GLU A 609 -1.03 -49.08 10.11
C GLU A 609 -1.67 -50.32 10.76
N ASN A 610 -2.53 -51.00 10.00
CA ASN A 610 -2.49 -52.45 9.82
C ASN A 610 -3.39 -52.85 8.65
N GLY A 611 -2.86 -53.76 7.84
CA GLY A 611 -3.48 -54.22 6.60
C GLY A 611 -4.73 -55.08 6.84
N ASP A 612 -5.75 -54.85 6.02
CA ASP A 612 -6.33 -55.92 5.23
C ASP A 612 -7.14 -55.34 4.07
N ALA A 613 -7.03 -55.99 2.92
CA ALA A 613 -7.60 -55.53 1.67
C ALA A 613 -9.12 -55.73 1.64
N LYS A 614 -9.88 -54.63 1.59
CA LYS A 614 -11.18 -54.58 0.92
C LYS A 614 -11.33 -53.29 0.12
N GLU A 615 -11.52 -53.51 -1.17
CA GLU A 615 -11.83 -52.56 -2.23
C GLU A 615 -12.98 -51.63 -1.82
N LYS A 616 -12.66 -50.37 -1.50
CA LYS A 616 -13.62 -49.27 -1.46
C LYS A 616 -13.03 -48.11 -2.24
N THR A 617 -13.58 -47.87 -3.41
CA THR A 617 -13.33 -46.71 -4.27
C THR A 617 -13.78 -45.45 -3.53
N LEU A 618 -12.86 -44.81 -2.80
CA LEU A 618 -13.08 -43.49 -2.20
C LEU A 618 -12.80 -42.43 -3.26
N LEU A 619 -13.86 -41.77 -3.73
CA LEU A 619 -13.78 -40.51 -4.45
C LEU A 619 -13.17 -39.46 -3.50
N ASN A 620 -11.87 -39.20 -3.65
CA ASN A 620 -11.22 -38.03 -3.06
C ASN A 620 -11.73 -36.78 -3.78
N VAL A 621 -12.84 -36.23 -3.31
CA VAL A 621 -13.25 -34.87 -3.68
C VAL A 621 -12.52 -33.91 -2.76
N THR A 622 -11.34 -33.46 -3.18
CA THR A 622 -10.68 -32.31 -2.57
C THR A 622 -11.46 -31.07 -2.97
N ILE A 623 -12.49 -30.71 -2.20
CA ILE A 623 -13.27 -29.49 -2.42
C ILE A 623 -12.43 -28.32 -1.92
N ILE A 624 -11.68 -27.70 -2.84
CA ILE A 624 -11.17 -26.34 -2.62
C ILE A 624 -12.43 -25.45 -2.63
N PRO A 625 -12.72 -24.68 -1.57
CA PRO A 625 -13.84 -23.76 -1.58
C PRO A 625 -13.72 -22.87 -2.82
N VAL A 626 -14.79 -22.73 -3.60
CA VAL A 626 -14.80 -21.85 -4.79
C VAL A 626 -14.37 -20.43 -4.37
N GLY A 627 -14.70 -19.99 -3.15
CA GLY A 627 -14.20 -18.76 -2.54
C GLY A 627 -12.68 -18.71 -2.28
N LEU A 628 -12.00 -19.84 -2.07
CA LEU A 628 -10.53 -19.89 -1.94
C LEU A 628 -9.85 -19.77 -3.31
N CYS A 629 -10.42 -20.40 -4.35
CA CYS A 629 -9.97 -20.23 -5.73
C CYS A 629 -10.22 -18.81 -6.23
N ILE A 630 -11.38 -18.21 -5.95
CA ILE A 630 -11.68 -16.82 -6.32
C ILE A 630 -10.83 -15.85 -5.49
N LYS A 631 -10.63 -16.06 -4.18
CA LYS A 631 -9.69 -15.26 -3.37
C LYS A 631 -8.25 -15.36 -3.88
N LEU A 632 -7.81 -16.51 -4.39
CA LEU A 632 -6.48 -16.71 -4.99
C LEU A 632 -6.38 -16.09 -6.39
N ILE A 633 -7.45 -16.11 -7.18
CA ILE A 633 -7.53 -15.49 -8.52
C ILE A 633 -7.62 -13.95 -8.37
N TRP A 634 -8.40 -13.44 -7.43
CA TRP A 634 -8.53 -12.01 -7.13
C TRP A 634 -7.24 -11.44 -6.53
N ARG A 635 -6.56 -12.18 -5.63
CA ARG A 635 -5.18 -11.86 -5.19
C ARG A 635 -4.17 -11.74 -6.33
N ARG A 636 -4.45 -12.32 -7.50
CA ARG A 636 -3.53 -12.33 -8.64
C ARG A 636 -3.88 -11.27 -9.70
N HIS A 637 -5.12 -10.81 -9.73
CA HIS A 637 -5.63 -9.88 -10.75
C HIS A 637 -5.58 -8.40 -10.34
N ASN A 638 -5.63 -8.08 -9.03
CA ASN A 638 -5.54 -6.70 -8.52
C ASN A 638 -4.12 -6.30 -8.06
N LEU A 639 -3.12 -7.18 -8.23
CA LEU A 639 -1.73 -6.98 -7.79
C LEU A 639 -0.72 -7.12 -8.95
N GLN A 640 -1.21 -7.01 -10.19
CA GLN A 640 -0.41 -6.69 -11.37
C GLN A 640 -0.69 -5.24 -11.74
#